data_AF-A0A6M0G2M7-F1
#
_entry.id   AF-A0A6M0G2M7-F1
#
_cell.length_a   1.000
_cell.length_b   1.000
_cell.length_c   1.000
_cell.angle_alpha   90.00
_cell.angle_beta   90.00
_cell.angle_gamma   90.00
#
_symmetry.space_group_name_H-M   'P 1'
#
loop_
_entity.id
_entity.type
_entity.pdbx_description
1 polymer ?
#
loop_
_entity_poly.entity_id
_entity_poly.type
_entity_poly.pdbx_seq_one_letter_code
_entity_poly.pdbx_strand_id
1 'polypeptide(L)'
;QVEITASDRLSLDNSRISSAVTSTGIGTGGNISLNTDNFSVTNNATISSATAGRGDAGQVEITASDRLSLDNSRISSEVALTGIGTGGNISLNTDNFSVTNNGTISSATAGRGDAGQVEITASDRLSLDNSRISSAVTSTGIGTGGNISLNTDNFSVTNNATISSATAGRGDAGQVEITASDRLSLDNSRISSEVALTGIGTGGNISLNTDNFSVTNNGTISSATAGRGDAGQVEITASDRLSLDNSRISSAVTSTGIGTGGNISLNTDNFSVTNNATISSATAGRGDAGKVKINATEEISINDSTISSATAGRGNAGEVNLRASDRLAITNSTISSAVEATAIGTGGSVNLQASTMEVTNSARISTATAGEGTAGKINLNANRFVLSNGGQLLSTTSSGSDAGDINLKVTDNIILTGAGTGLFANSTPGSIGNGGSINIDATTMLIENGAGIVVDSQGTGKGGDITLSAGSLTLNQGFITAEAFSDKGGDITLNLENLLLLRNHSLISATSGIGSGFGDGGNINIIANFVVSVPRENSDITANAFLGTGGRIEITTNAIFGLKFREELTPFSDITASSEFGTDGIFIFNRLSLDATQGLINLPEILLDTSNAVGKGHCALIDGKIGGGSSFIITGRGGFPRNPDDLFSNHNPIVEWLTRQPNHQTQAFQPNPQPTPDFRSYISCNGL
;
A
#
# COMPACT_ATOMS: atom_id res chain seq x y z
N GLN A 1 11.94 -0.20 -56.86
CA GLN A 1 12.19 -1.36 -55.98
C GLN A 1 13.66 -1.71 -56.08
N VAL A 2 14.31 -1.98 -54.94
CA VAL A 2 15.65 -2.54 -54.83
C VAL A 2 15.52 -3.88 -54.14
N GLU A 3 16.12 -4.92 -54.71
CA GLU A 3 16.11 -6.27 -54.15
C GLU A 3 17.52 -6.81 -54.19
N ILE A 4 18.06 -7.23 -53.04
CA ILE A 4 19.40 -7.82 -52.94
C ILE A 4 19.28 -9.10 -52.15
N THR A 5 19.80 -10.18 -52.72
CA THR A 5 19.94 -11.46 -52.03
C THR A 5 21.40 -11.88 -52.04
N ALA A 6 21.96 -12.17 -50.87
CA ALA A 6 23.27 -12.77 -50.70
C ALA A 6 23.10 -14.07 -49.91
N SER A 7 23.88 -15.11 -50.22
CA SER A 7 23.70 -16.43 -49.60
C SER A 7 24.49 -16.62 -48.30
N ASP A 8 25.26 -15.63 -47.86
CA ASP A 8 26.14 -15.74 -46.70
C ASP A 8 26.24 -14.37 -46.03
N ARG A 9 26.92 -13.42 -46.67
CA ARG A 9 27.15 -12.10 -46.07
C ARG A 9 26.86 -10.94 -47.02
N LEU A 10 26.11 -9.97 -46.50
CA LEU A 10 26.01 -8.61 -47.05
C LEU A 10 26.73 -7.64 -46.10
N SER A 11 27.48 -6.69 -46.65
CA SER A 11 28.18 -5.68 -45.87
C SER A 11 28.09 -4.34 -46.56
N LEU A 12 27.59 -3.33 -45.85
CA LEU A 12 27.60 -1.94 -46.29
C LEU A 12 28.53 -1.17 -45.36
N ASP A 13 29.56 -0.58 -45.95
CA ASP A 13 30.54 0.21 -45.23
C ASP A 13 30.64 1.58 -45.88
N ASN A 14 30.27 2.64 -45.15
CA ASN A 14 30.19 4.02 -45.68
C ASN A 14 29.49 4.09 -47.06
N SER A 15 28.44 3.28 -47.22
CA SER A 15 27.76 3.02 -48.49
C SER A 15 26.29 3.42 -48.43
N ARG A 16 25.65 3.66 -49.58
CA ARG A 16 24.24 4.08 -49.64
C ARG A 16 23.40 3.19 -50.57
N ILE A 17 22.34 2.59 -50.02
CA ILE A 17 21.22 2.02 -50.78
C ILE A 17 20.05 2.98 -50.65
N SER A 18 19.46 3.43 -51.76
CA SER A 18 18.36 4.39 -51.68
C SER A 18 17.38 4.28 -52.83
N SER A 19 16.10 4.44 -52.48
CA SER A 19 14.96 4.48 -53.39
C SER A 19 13.98 5.55 -52.88
N ALA A 20 14.33 6.82 -53.09
CA ALA A 20 13.66 7.96 -52.46
C ALA A 20 12.94 8.86 -53.48
N VAL A 21 11.84 9.48 -53.05
CA VAL A 21 11.14 10.54 -53.82
C VAL A 21 11.79 11.89 -53.49
N THR A 22 12.34 12.58 -54.48
CA THR A 22 12.98 13.89 -54.28
C THR A 22 11.95 14.99 -54.01
N SER A 23 12.39 16.17 -53.56
CA SER A 23 11.50 17.28 -53.14
C SER A 23 10.51 17.79 -54.20
N THR A 24 10.82 17.63 -55.48
CA THR A 24 9.93 17.96 -56.61
C THR A 24 9.20 16.76 -57.20
N GLY A 25 9.49 15.56 -56.70
CA GLY A 25 8.96 14.31 -57.22
C GLY A 25 7.49 14.10 -56.84
N ILE A 26 6.75 13.45 -57.73
CA ILE A 26 5.40 12.96 -57.48
C ILE A 26 5.40 11.46 -57.74
N GLY A 27 5.03 10.66 -56.76
CA GLY A 27 5.03 9.20 -56.84
C GLY A 27 5.35 8.55 -55.51
N THR A 28 5.19 7.23 -55.42
CA THR A 28 5.56 6.46 -54.23
C THR A 28 7.04 6.08 -54.28
N GLY A 29 7.70 6.08 -53.12
CA GLY A 29 9.05 5.55 -52.96
C GLY A 29 9.05 4.05 -53.27
N GLY A 30 10.11 3.58 -53.92
CA GLY A 30 10.22 2.16 -54.23
C GLY A 30 10.74 1.37 -53.04
N ASN A 31 10.17 0.19 -52.78
CA ASN A 31 10.59 -0.65 -51.66
C ASN A 31 12.05 -1.13 -51.78
N ILE A 32 12.69 -1.38 -50.64
CA ILE A 32 14.02 -1.99 -50.52
C ILE A 32 13.84 -3.31 -49.76
N SER A 33 14.20 -4.45 -50.38
CA SER A 33 14.20 -5.77 -49.74
C SER A 33 15.61 -6.37 -49.78
N LEU A 34 16.12 -6.79 -48.62
CA LEU A 34 17.45 -7.37 -48.46
C LEU A 34 17.35 -8.72 -47.75
N ASN A 35 17.95 -9.76 -48.31
CA ASN A 35 17.97 -11.11 -47.74
C ASN A 35 19.39 -11.68 -47.71
N THR A 36 19.86 -12.11 -46.55
CA THR A 36 21.18 -12.72 -46.35
C THR A 36 21.23 -13.51 -45.04
N ASP A 37 22.31 -14.24 -44.76
CA ASP A 37 22.47 -14.85 -43.44
C ASP A 37 23.01 -13.82 -42.43
N ASN A 38 24.10 -13.15 -42.82
CA ASN A 38 24.80 -12.14 -42.02
C ASN A 38 24.75 -10.76 -42.70
N PHE A 39 24.19 -9.75 -42.03
CA PHE A 39 24.16 -8.37 -42.54
C PHE A 39 24.84 -7.38 -41.58
N SER A 40 25.83 -6.65 -42.11
CA SER A 40 26.52 -5.57 -41.38
C SER A 40 26.36 -4.24 -42.11
N VAL A 41 25.98 -3.19 -41.38
CA VAL A 41 25.84 -1.81 -41.87
C VAL A 41 26.66 -0.88 -40.97
N THR A 42 27.79 -0.37 -41.46
CA THR A 42 28.84 0.30 -40.66
C THR A 42 29.26 1.65 -41.23
N ASN A 43 29.93 2.45 -40.39
CA ASN A 43 30.65 3.68 -40.78
C ASN A 43 29.81 4.66 -41.62
N ASN A 44 28.68 5.12 -41.10
CA ASN A 44 27.73 6.04 -41.75
C ASN A 44 27.01 5.47 -42.98
N ALA A 45 27.05 4.15 -43.19
CA ALA A 45 26.25 3.52 -44.24
C ALA A 45 24.74 3.79 -44.03
N THR A 46 24.02 3.98 -45.14
CA THR A 46 22.61 4.39 -45.14
C THR A 46 21.77 3.53 -46.07
N ILE A 47 20.60 3.08 -45.59
CA ILE A 47 19.53 2.46 -46.36
C ILE A 47 18.30 3.37 -46.27
N SER A 48 17.79 3.87 -47.40
CA SER A 48 16.75 4.90 -47.36
C SER A 48 15.69 4.79 -48.47
N SER A 49 14.43 4.66 -48.07
CA SER A 49 13.26 4.65 -48.95
C SER A 49 12.33 5.86 -48.73
N ALA A 50 12.91 6.97 -48.26
CA ALA A 50 12.18 8.17 -47.81
C ALA A 50 11.47 8.96 -48.93
N THR A 51 10.51 9.80 -48.55
CA THR A 51 9.82 10.75 -49.44
C THR A 51 10.06 12.20 -49.00
N ALA A 52 10.54 13.04 -49.92
CA ALA A 52 10.65 14.49 -49.74
C ALA A 52 9.69 15.28 -50.65
N GLY A 53 9.06 14.61 -51.62
CA GLY A 53 8.09 15.17 -52.57
C GLY A 53 6.66 14.77 -52.22
N ARG A 54 5.81 14.56 -53.22
CA ARG A 54 4.41 14.17 -53.03
C ARG A 54 4.19 12.68 -53.34
N GLY A 55 3.79 11.92 -52.33
CA GLY A 55 3.55 10.48 -52.38
C GLY A 55 4.25 9.76 -51.24
N ASP A 56 3.82 8.53 -50.98
CA ASP A 56 4.25 7.75 -49.81
C ASP A 56 5.71 7.31 -49.92
N ALA A 57 6.41 7.17 -48.80
CA ALA A 57 7.72 6.52 -48.74
C ALA A 57 7.57 5.00 -49.00
N GLY A 58 8.59 4.39 -49.61
CA GLY A 58 8.58 2.95 -49.86
C GLY A 58 9.01 2.17 -48.62
N GLN A 59 8.69 0.89 -48.54
CA GLN A 59 9.03 0.05 -47.38
C GLN A 59 10.50 -0.40 -47.39
N VAL A 60 11.04 -0.69 -46.21
CA VAL A 60 12.34 -1.36 -46.05
C VAL A 60 12.14 -2.68 -45.32
N GLU A 61 12.48 -3.78 -45.99
CA GLU A 61 12.37 -5.14 -45.45
C GLU A 61 13.76 -5.78 -45.45
N ILE A 62 14.20 -6.27 -44.29
CA ILE A 62 15.50 -6.91 -44.14
C ILE A 62 15.31 -8.22 -43.40
N THR A 63 15.70 -9.31 -44.04
CA THR A 63 15.81 -10.63 -43.40
C THR A 63 17.29 -11.02 -43.35
N ALA A 64 17.80 -11.23 -42.13
CA ALA A 64 19.14 -11.73 -41.87
C ALA A 64 19.04 -13.01 -41.05
N SER A 65 19.23 -14.21 -41.61
CA SER A 65 18.89 -15.45 -40.91
C SER A 65 19.71 -15.73 -39.63
N ASP A 66 20.84 -15.07 -39.43
CA ASP A 66 21.70 -15.24 -38.25
C ASP A 66 21.88 -13.89 -37.53
N ARG A 67 22.46 -12.90 -38.20
CA ARG A 67 22.79 -11.64 -37.54
C ARG A 67 22.59 -10.40 -38.41
N LEU A 68 21.93 -9.40 -37.82
CA LEU A 68 21.91 -8.03 -38.30
C LEU A 68 22.72 -7.14 -37.34
N SER A 69 23.58 -6.28 -37.87
CA SER A 69 24.34 -5.31 -37.07
C SER A 69 24.35 -3.94 -37.72
N LEU A 70 23.91 -2.94 -36.96
CA LEU A 70 23.96 -1.53 -37.32
C LEU A 70 24.93 -0.82 -36.39
N ASP A 71 26.05 -0.34 -36.93
CA ASP A 71 27.04 0.41 -36.16
C ASP A 71 27.30 1.78 -36.79
N ASN A 72 26.96 2.85 -36.06
CA ASN A 72 27.04 4.23 -36.55
C ASN A 72 26.44 4.37 -37.96
N SER A 73 25.24 3.82 -38.18
CA SER A 73 24.61 3.70 -39.49
C SER A 73 23.10 3.93 -39.44
N ARG A 74 22.45 4.02 -40.61
CA ARG A 74 21.04 4.44 -40.67
C ARG A 74 20.17 3.61 -41.62
N ILE A 75 19.03 3.16 -41.12
CA ILE A 75 17.90 2.65 -41.91
C ILE A 75 16.76 3.67 -41.81
N SER A 76 16.20 4.09 -42.94
CA SER A 76 15.16 5.12 -42.95
C SER A 76 14.09 4.94 -44.02
N SER A 77 12.87 5.34 -43.66
CA SER A 77 11.69 5.30 -44.52
C SER A 77 10.73 6.45 -44.17
N GLU A 78 11.32 7.65 -44.09
CA GLU A 78 10.70 8.82 -43.48
C GLU A 78 9.94 9.70 -44.48
N VAL A 79 9.06 10.55 -43.95
CA VAL A 79 8.51 11.72 -44.67
C VAL A 79 9.36 12.93 -44.28
N ALA A 80 10.19 13.42 -45.20
CA ALA A 80 11.07 14.56 -44.96
C ALA A 80 10.27 15.88 -44.82
N LEU A 81 10.93 16.95 -44.38
CA LEU A 81 10.32 18.26 -44.06
C LEU A 81 9.37 18.82 -45.14
N THR A 82 9.67 18.62 -46.42
CA THR A 82 8.84 19.09 -47.55
C THR A 82 7.89 18.01 -48.08
N GLY A 83 8.00 16.79 -47.56
CA GLY A 83 7.25 15.63 -48.03
C GLY A 83 5.77 15.72 -47.72
N ILE A 84 4.95 15.21 -48.63
CA ILE A 84 3.50 15.04 -48.45
C ILE A 84 3.15 13.59 -48.81
N GLY A 85 2.87 12.76 -47.82
CA GLY A 85 2.64 11.32 -47.98
C GLY A 85 2.82 10.60 -46.65
N THR A 86 2.54 9.30 -46.62
CA THR A 86 2.78 8.45 -45.46
C THR A 86 4.22 7.93 -45.43
N GLY A 87 4.77 7.75 -44.24
CA GLY A 87 6.06 7.08 -44.03
C GLY A 87 5.95 5.60 -44.36
N GLY A 88 7.01 5.02 -44.91
CA GLY A 88 7.00 3.60 -45.24
C GLY A 88 7.40 2.77 -44.03
N ASN A 89 6.88 1.54 -43.94
CA ASN A 89 7.22 0.64 -42.84
C ASN A 89 8.65 0.12 -42.95
N ILE A 90 9.27 -0.16 -41.80
CA ILE A 90 10.56 -0.84 -41.68
C ILE A 90 10.31 -2.16 -40.95
N SER A 91 10.58 -3.29 -41.60
CA SER A 91 10.48 -4.64 -41.01
C SER A 91 11.84 -5.33 -41.03
N LEU A 92 12.33 -5.73 -39.85
CA LEU A 92 13.63 -6.39 -39.67
C LEU A 92 13.43 -7.74 -38.99
N ASN A 93 13.94 -8.81 -39.59
CA ASN A 93 13.84 -10.16 -39.06
C ASN A 93 15.24 -10.81 -38.99
N THR A 94 15.63 -11.31 -37.82
CA THR A 94 16.92 -11.97 -37.60
C THR A 94 16.92 -12.82 -36.33
N ASP A 95 17.98 -13.59 -36.08
CA ASP A 95 18.15 -14.25 -34.77
C ASP A 95 18.77 -13.26 -33.77
N ASN A 96 19.85 -12.59 -34.19
CA ASN A 96 20.62 -11.66 -33.38
C ASN A 96 20.67 -10.26 -34.00
N PHE A 97 20.14 -9.26 -33.29
CA PHE A 97 20.19 -7.86 -33.73
C PHE A 97 20.92 -6.94 -32.74
N SER A 98 21.91 -6.20 -33.22
CA SER A 98 22.55 -5.10 -32.49
C SER A 98 22.50 -3.77 -33.24
N VAL A 99 22.18 -2.70 -32.52
CA VAL A 99 22.29 -1.30 -32.99
C VAL A 99 23.17 -0.51 -32.01
N THR A 100 24.34 -0.06 -32.47
CA THR A 100 25.40 0.54 -31.65
C THR A 100 25.88 1.88 -32.18
N ASN A 101 26.56 2.66 -31.33
CA ASN A 101 27.32 3.86 -31.69
C ASN A 101 26.54 4.88 -32.55
N ASN A 102 25.38 5.35 -32.10
CA ASN A 102 24.46 6.25 -32.81
C ASN A 102 23.75 5.64 -34.03
N GLY A 103 23.75 4.31 -34.15
CA GLY A 103 22.92 3.61 -35.14
C GLY A 103 21.45 4.03 -35.03
N THR A 104 20.79 4.25 -36.17
CA THR A 104 19.44 4.82 -36.24
C THR A 104 18.53 4.02 -37.16
N ILE A 105 17.33 3.71 -36.69
CA ILE A 105 16.22 3.16 -37.48
C ILE A 105 15.07 4.15 -37.41
N SER A 106 14.55 4.62 -38.55
CA SER A 106 13.46 5.60 -38.47
C SER A 106 12.49 5.65 -39.65
N SER A 107 11.21 5.68 -39.32
CA SER A 107 10.06 5.84 -40.21
C SER A 107 9.28 7.13 -39.91
N ALA A 108 9.92 8.07 -39.20
CA ALA A 108 9.34 9.31 -38.70
C ALA A 108 8.79 10.24 -39.80
N THR A 109 7.95 11.18 -39.38
CA THR A 109 7.39 12.24 -40.25
C THR A 109 7.80 13.64 -39.79
N ALA A 110 8.37 14.41 -40.72
CA ALA A 110 8.68 15.84 -40.57
C ALA A 110 7.91 16.75 -41.52
N GLY A 111 7.28 16.16 -42.54
CA GLY A 111 6.39 16.82 -43.48
C GLY A 111 4.92 16.60 -43.12
N ARG A 112 4.08 16.40 -44.12
CA ARG A 112 2.64 16.19 -43.96
C ARG A 112 2.23 14.77 -44.34
N GLY A 113 1.77 14.02 -43.35
CA GLY A 113 1.27 12.65 -43.44
C GLY A 113 1.80 11.80 -42.28
N ASP A 114 1.18 10.65 -42.08
CA ASP A 114 1.46 9.75 -40.95
C ASP A 114 2.86 9.13 -41.05
N ALA A 115 3.51 8.88 -39.92
CA ALA A 115 4.76 8.14 -39.87
C ALA A 115 4.51 6.63 -40.15
N GLY A 116 5.51 5.97 -40.74
CA GLY A 116 5.45 4.52 -41.01
C GLY A 116 5.73 3.70 -39.75
N GLN A 117 5.42 2.41 -39.74
CA GLN A 117 5.67 1.55 -38.58
C GLN A 117 7.11 0.99 -38.56
N VAL A 118 7.61 0.64 -37.37
CA VAL A 118 8.84 -0.13 -37.21
C VAL A 118 8.53 -1.46 -36.53
N GLU A 119 8.83 -2.56 -37.21
CA GLU A 119 8.66 -3.92 -36.70
C GLU A 119 10.02 -4.63 -36.69
N ILE A 120 10.40 -5.17 -35.53
CA ILE A 120 11.66 -5.88 -35.36
C ILE A 120 11.40 -7.19 -34.65
N THR A 121 11.76 -8.30 -35.31
CA THR A 121 11.79 -9.62 -34.72
C THR A 121 13.23 -10.09 -34.65
N ALA A 122 13.73 -10.33 -33.44
CA ALA A 122 15.05 -10.92 -33.18
C ALA A 122 14.84 -12.20 -32.35
N SER A 123 14.91 -13.40 -32.95
CA SER A 123 14.44 -14.61 -32.26
C SER A 123 15.23 -14.96 -30.99
N ASP A 124 16.46 -14.48 -30.82
CA ASP A 124 17.28 -14.68 -29.63
C ASP A 124 17.52 -13.36 -28.89
N ARG A 125 18.21 -12.41 -29.53
CA ARG A 125 18.66 -11.19 -28.84
C ARG A 125 18.49 -9.93 -29.64
N LEU A 126 17.88 -8.92 -29.03
CA LEU A 126 17.90 -7.52 -29.47
C LEU A 126 18.76 -6.68 -28.50
N SER A 127 19.65 -5.86 -29.03
CA SER A 127 20.51 -4.98 -28.23
C SER A 127 20.61 -3.60 -28.84
N LEU A 128 20.24 -2.59 -28.06
CA LEU A 128 20.36 -1.19 -28.42
C LEU A 128 21.33 -0.51 -27.46
N ASP A 129 22.43 0.01 -27.99
CA ASP A 129 23.46 0.67 -27.21
C ASP A 129 23.78 2.03 -27.81
N ASN A 130 23.50 3.12 -27.08
CA ASN A 130 23.66 4.49 -27.58
C ASN A 130 23.07 4.67 -28.99
N SER A 131 21.84 4.19 -29.21
CA SER A 131 21.21 4.11 -30.53
C SER A 131 19.76 4.60 -30.52
N ARG A 132 19.14 4.73 -31.70
CA ARG A 132 17.79 5.31 -31.84
C ARG A 132 16.87 4.48 -32.73
N ILE A 133 15.68 4.16 -32.23
CA ILE A 133 14.55 3.69 -33.01
C ILE A 133 13.44 4.73 -32.94
N SER A 134 12.92 5.16 -34.09
CA SER A 134 11.96 6.27 -34.10
C SER A 134 10.92 6.22 -35.21
N SER A 135 9.68 6.36 -34.77
CA SER A 135 8.49 6.45 -35.62
C SER A 135 7.65 7.71 -35.31
N ALA A 136 8.32 8.72 -34.74
CA ALA A 136 7.73 9.93 -34.22
C ALA A 136 7.22 10.93 -35.29
N VAL A 137 6.35 11.84 -34.84
CA VAL A 137 5.99 13.08 -35.54
C VAL A 137 6.89 14.20 -35.01
N THR A 138 7.78 14.73 -35.84
CA THR A 138 8.70 15.80 -35.42
C THR A 138 7.99 17.15 -35.30
N SER A 139 8.66 18.19 -34.79
CA SER A 139 8.04 19.47 -34.44
C SER A 139 7.35 20.21 -35.59
N THR A 140 7.76 19.97 -36.83
CA THR A 140 7.14 20.52 -38.04
C THR A 140 6.12 19.57 -38.69
N GLY A 141 6.09 18.31 -38.22
CA GLY A 141 5.28 17.25 -38.78
C GLY A 141 3.79 17.45 -38.53
N ILE A 142 2.97 17.06 -39.51
CA ILE A 142 1.51 16.98 -39.37
C ILE A 142 1.07 15.58 -39.81
N GLY A 143 0.65 14.76 -38.86
CA GLY A 143 0.30 13.35 -39.06
C GLY A 143 0.32 12.61 -37.73
N THR A 144 -0.10 11.36 -37.74
CA THR A 144 0.00 10.45 -36.58
C THR A 144 1.38 9.78 -36.53
N GLY A 145 1.87 9.49 -35.33
CA GLY A 145 3.08 8.69 -35.12
C GLY A 145 2.82 7.24 -35.48
N GLY A 146 3.81 6.57 -36.07
CA GLY A 146 3.69 5.16 -36.39
C GLY A 146 4.04 4.30 -35.17
N ASN A 147 3.50 3.09 -35.12
CA ASN A 147 3.77 2.15 -34.03
C ASN A 147 5.18 1.56 -34.13
N ILE A 148 5.75 1.19 -32.98
CA ILE A 148 6.98 0.42 -32.87
C ILE A 148 6.64 -0.90 -32.18
N SER A 149 6.90 -2.03 -32.84
CA SER A 149 6.72 -3.37 -32.27
C SER A 149 8.06 -4.12 -32.28
N LEU A 150 8.49 -4.60 -31.12
CA LEU A 150 9.75 -5.31 -30.92
C LEU A 150 9.49 -6.66 -30.27
N ASN A 151 9.96 -7.74 -30.88
CA ASN A 151 9.79 -9.11 -30.37
C ASN A 151 11.15 -9.82 -30.29
N THR A 152 11.50 -10.36 -29.13
CA THR A 152 12.75 -11.11 -28.91
C THR A 152 12.67 -12.01 -27.68
N ASP A 153 13.68 -12.83 -27.42
CA ASP A 153 13.80 -13.52 -26.14
C ASP A 153 14.49 -12.62 -25.11
N ASN A 154 15.63 -12.04 -25.50
CA ASN A 154 16.45 -11.19 -24.64
C ASN A 154 16.61 -9.78 -25.20
N PHE A 155 16.12 -8.78 -24.47
CA PHE A 155 16.23 -7.38 -24.87
C PHE A 155 17.03 -6.53 -23.89
N SER A 156 18.11 -5.92 -24.38
CA SER A 156 18.91 -4.93 -23.65
C SER A 156 18.89 -3.56 -24.33
N VAL A 157 18.63 -2.50 -23.57
CA VAL A 157 18.65 -1.11 -24.03
C VAL A 157 19.52 -0.29 -23.07
N THR A 158 20.68 0.16 -23.55
CA THR A 158 21.77 0.72 -22.72
C THR A 158 22.30 2.06 -23.23
N ASN A 159 23.02 2.78 -22.37
CA ASN A 159 23.85 3.94 -22.70
C ASN A 159 23.15 5.02 -23.55
N ASN A 160 22.03 5.56 -23.07
CA ASN A 160 21.21 6.60 -23.72
C ASN A 160 20.49 6.14 -24.99
N ALA A 161 20.39 4.82 -25.24
CA ALA A 161 19.55 4.32 -26.32
C ALA A 161 18.08 4.78 -26.15
N THR A 162 17.42 5.09 -27.27
CA THR A 162 16.07 5.66 -27.30
C THR A 162 15.15 4.94 -28.27
N ILE A 163 13.94 4.61 -27.81
CA ILE A 163 12.83 4.10 -28.62
C ILE A 163 11.70 5.14 -28.53
N SER A 164 11.23 5.66 -29.67
CA SER A 164 10.29 6.79 -29.67
C SER A 164 9.25 6.79 -30.79
N SER A 165 7.97 6.78 -30.42
CA SER A 165 6.81 7.00 -31.29
C SER A 165 6.11 8.35 -31.01
N ALA A 166 6.79 9.24 -30.27
CA ALA A 166 6.25 10.49 -29.74
C ALA A 166 5.75 11.48 -30.82
N THR A 167 4.99 12.50 -30.39
CA THR A 167 4.55 13.60 -31.24
C THR A 167 5.02 14.96 -30.69
N ALA A 168 5.82 15.68 -31.48
CA ALA A 168 6.22 17.06 -31.22
C ALA A 168 5.54 18.07 -32.16
N GLY A 169 4.89 17.57 -33.22
CA GLY A 169 4.13 18.33 -34.20
C GLY A 169 2.62 18.24 -33.94
N ARG A 170 1.83 18.09 -35.00
CA ARG A 170 0.36 17.97 -34.89
C ARG A 170 -0.12 16.59 -35.32
N GLY A 171 -0.75 15.89 -34.40
CA GLY A 171 -1.33 14.55 -34.54
C GLY A 171 -0.92 13.66 -33.38
N ASP A 172 -1.62 12.54 -33.21
CA ASP A 172 -1.44 11.62 -32.09
C ASP A 172 -0.09 10.88 -32.17
N ALA A 173 0.50 10.54 -31.03
CA ALA A 173 1.69 9.69 -30.97
C ALA A 173 1.34 8.22 -31.27
N GLY A 174 2.28 7.48 -31.85
CA GLY A 174 2.12 6.05 -32.13
C GLY A 174 2.35 5.20 -30.88
N GLN A 175 1.99 3.93 -30.89
CA GLN A 175 2.19 3.02 -29.74
C GLN A 175 3.58 2.39 -29.75
N VAL A 176 4.05 1.98 -28.57
CA VAL A 176 5.24 1.13 -28.43
C VAL A 176 4.86 -0.19 -27.77
N GLU A 177 5.10 -1.29 -28.46
CA GLU A 177 4.86 -2.65 -27.97
C GLU A 177 6.16 -3.43 -27.97
N ILE A 178 6.50 -4.03 -26.82
CA ILE A 178 7.74 -4.78 -26.66
C ILE A 178 7.42 -6.11 -25.96
N THR A 179 7.74 -7.21 -26.62
CA THR A 179 7.68 -8.55 -26.04
C THR A 179 9.09 -9.11 -25.98
N ALA A 180 9.56 -9.42 -24.76
CA ALA A 180 10.83 -10.10 -24.53
C ALA A 180 10.53 -11.37 -23.72
N SER A 181 10.61 -12.57 -24.33
CA SER A 181 10.10 -13.79 -23.70
C SER A 181 10.79 -14.13 -22.36
N ASP A 182 12.06 -13.76 -22.19
CA ASP A 182 12.83 -13.99 -20.95
C ASP A 182 13.10 -12.67 -20.21
N ARG A 183 13.88 -11.76 -20.81
CA ARG A 183 14.37 -10.57 -20.10
C ARG A 183 14.28 -9.29 -20.90
N LEU A 184 13.76 -8.24 -20.26
CA LEU A 184 13.89 -6.85 -20.70
C LEU A 184 14.76 -6.05 -19.72
N SER A 185 15.70 -5.28 -20.23
CA SER A 185 16.59 -4.41 -19.45
C SER A 185 16.64 -3.01 -20.04
N LEU A 186 16.29 -2.02 -19.22
CA LEU A 186 16.39 -0.60 -19.57
C LEU A 186 17.38 0.07 -18.62
N ASP A 187 18.61 0.28 -19.07
CA ASP A 187 19.68 0.90 -18.28
C ASP A 187 20.12 2.25 -18.87
N ASN A 188 19.91 3.34 -18.11
CA ASN A 188 20.19 4.71 -18.56
C ASN A 188 19.68 4.99 -19.98
N SER A 189 18.42 4.64 -20.26
CA SER A 189 17.85 4.65 -21.60
C SER A 189 16.36 5.01 -21.57
N ARG A 190 15.76 5.24 -22.74
CA ARG A 190 14.41 5.82 -22.84
C ARG A 190 13.49 5.08 -23.80
N ILE A 191 12.29 4.77 -23.33
CA ILE A 191 11.14 4.36 -24.14
C ILE A 191 10.08 5.47 -24.04
N SER A 192 9.61 5.99 -25.17
CA SER A 192 8.74 7.16 -25.18
C SER A 192 7.66 7.14 -26.26
N SER A 193 6.49 7.63 -25.88
CA SER A 193 5.30 7.75 -26.72
C SER A 193 4.49 9.00 -26.33
N GLU A 194 5.22 10.07 -26.03
CA GLU A 194 4.70 11.27 -25.39
C GLU A 194 4.22 12.34 -26.38
N VAL A 195 3.46 13.31 -25.86
CA VAL A 195 3.17 14.58 -26.54
C VAL A 195 4.16 15.62 -26.03
N ALA A 196 5.12 16.02 -26.86
CA ALA A 196 6.15 16.98 -26.46
C ALA A 196 5.57 18.39 -26.25
N LEU A 197 6.38 19.32 -25.71
CA LEU A 197 5.95 20.67 -25.32
C LEU A 197 5.19 21.46 -26.41
N THR A 198 5.56 21.30 -27.67
CA THR A 198 4.89 21.95 -28.82
C THR A 198 3.84 21.07 -29.50
N GLY A 199 3.73 19.81 -29.06
CA GLY A 199 2.88 18.80 -29.63
C GLY A 199 1.40 19.09 -29.41
N ILE A 200 0.57 18.76 -30.41
CA ILE A 200 -0.89 18.77 -30.30
C ILE A 200 -1.41 17.42 -30.78
N GLY A 201 -1.91 16.60 -29.86
CA GLY A 201 -2.36 15.23 -30.10
C GLY A 201 -2.42 14.46 -28.78
N THR A 202 -2.91 13.23 -28.82
CA THR A 202 -2.89 12.30 -27.68
C THR A 202 -1.58 11.52 -27.62
N GLY A 203 -1.12 11.19 -26.42
CA GLY A 203 0.03 10.32 -26.21
C GLY A 203 -0.32 8.88 -26.57
N GLY A 204 0.63 8.15 -27.15
CA GLY A 204 0.43 6.74 -27.49
C GLY A 204 0.70 5.84 -26.29
N ASN A 205 0.11 4.66 -26.29
CA ASN A 205 0.30 3.68 -25.22
C ASN A 205 1.67 2.98 -25.33
N ILE A 206 2.21 2.57 -24.18
CA ILE A 206 3.39 1.71 -24.08
C ILE A 206 2.97 0.40 -23.42
N SER A 207 3.19 -0.72 -24.09
CA SER A 207 2.93 -2.08 -23.58
C SER A 207 4.22 -2.89 -23.58
N LEU A 208 4.61 -3.40 -22.40
CA LEU A 208 5.83 -4.21 -22.22
C LEU A 208 5.46 -5.55 -21.59
N ASN A 209 5.87 -6.65 -22.21
CA ASN A 209 5.64 -8.01 -21.72
C ASN A 209 6.95 -8.81 -21.65
N THR A 210 7.25 -9.38 -20.49
CA THR A 210 8.45 -10.21 -20.28
C THR A 210 8.32 -11.10 -19.05
N ASP A 211 9.28 -11.98 -18.79
CA ASP A 211 9.35 -12.69 -17.51
C ASP A 211 10.05 -11.82 -16.46
N ASN A 212 11.21 -11.28 -16.82
CA ASN A 212 12.06 -10.48 -15.94
C ASN A 212 12.28 -9.07 -16.50
N PHE A 213 11.80 -8.03 -15.80
CA PHE A 213 12.02 -6.65 -16.18
C PHE A 213 12.81 -5.86 -15.13
N SER A 214 13.89 -5.21 -15.58
CA SER A 214 14.63 -4.22 -14.78
C SER A 214 14.75 -2.87 -15.48
N VAL A 215 14.50 -1.79 -14.75
CA VAL A 215 14.80 -0.41 -15.15
C VAL A 215 15.76 0.22 -14.16
N THR A 216 16.93 0.65 -14.63
CA THR A 216 18.06 1.09 -13.78
C THR A 216 18.69 2.39 -14.27
N ASN A 217 19.43 3.07 -13.39
CA ASN A 217 20.32 4.19 -13.70
C ASN A 217 19.69 5.30 -14.56
N ASN A 218 18.58 5.88 -14.11
CA ASN A 218 17.78 6.90 -14.81
C ASN A 218 17.05 6.39 -16.06
N GLY A 219 16.92 5.07 -16.23
CA GLY A 219 16.04 4.46 -17.23
C GLY A 219 14.62 5.04 -17.14
N THR A 220 14.04 5.40 -18.28
CA THR A 220 12.77 6.14 -18.35
C THR A 220 11.79 5.52 -19.34
N ILE A 221 10.55 5.31 -18.90
CA ILE A 221 9.41 4.91 -19.71
C ILE A 221 8.37 6.04 -19.64
N SER A 222 7.97 6.62 -20.78
CA SER A 222 7.05 7.74 -20.73
C SER A 222 6.06 7.88 -21.89
N SER A 223 4.78 7.96 -21.54
CA SER A 223 3.64 8.27 -22.41
C SER A 223 3.01 9.64 -22.06
N ALA A 224 3.76 10.49 -21.35
CA ALA A 224 3.30 11.74 -20.77
C ALA A 224 2.86 12.79 -21.82
N THR A 225 2.25 13.88 -21.36
CA THR A 225 1.90 15.03 -22.19
C THR A 225 2.45 16.32 -21.60
N ALA A 226 3.27 17.03 -22.38
CA ALA A 226 3.77 18.38 -22.09
C ALA A 226 3.16 19.44 -23.01
N GLY A 227 2.52 19.01 -24.10
CA GLY A 227 1.79 19.85 -25.05
C GLY A 227 0.29 19.82 -24.78
N ARG A 228 -0.51 19.75 -25.86
CA ARG A 228 -1.97 19.73 -25.76
C ARG A 228 -2.56 18.40 -26.23
N GLY A 229 -3.18 17.69 -25.30
CA GLY A 229 -3.90 16.44 -25.47
C GLY A 229 -3.60 15.47 -24.32
N ASP A 230 -4.39 14.41 -24.22
CA ASP A 230 -4.31 13.44 -23.12
C ASP A 230 -3.01 12.61 -23.21
N ALA A 231 -2.47 12.20 -22.06
CA ALA A 231 -1.33 11.28 -22.01
C ALA A 231 -1.77 9.83 -22.35
N GLY A 232 -0.88 9.06 -22.96
CA GLY A 232 -1.12 7.64 -23.27
C GLY A 232 -0.93 6.77 -22.05
N GLN A 233 -1.36 5.51 -22.08
CA GLN A 233 -1.24 4.57 -20.94
C GLN A 233 0.11 3.84 -20.93
N VAL A 234 0.54 3.37 -19.76
CA VAL A 234 1.68 2.44 -19.62
C VAL A 234 1.18 1.13 -19.01
N GLU A 235 1.35 0.03 -19.72
CA GLU A 235 1.05 -1.31 -19.26
C GLU A 235 2.32 -2.16 -19.27
N ILE A 236 2.63 -2.78 -18.13
CA ILE A 236 3.81 -3.62 -17.95
C ILE A 236 3.38 -4.91 -17.29
N THR A 237 3.69 -6.02 -17.93
CA THR A 237 3.52 -7.36 -17.37
C THR A 237 4.90 -8.04 -17.33
N ALA A 238 5.36 -8.35 -16.13
CA ALA A 238 6.58 -9.11 -15.88
C ALA A 238 6.19 -10.38 -15.12
N SER A 239 6.20 -11.57 -15.76
CA SER A 239 5.61 -12.77 -15.16
C SER A 239 6.23 -13.16 -13.81
N ASP A 240 7.53 -12.91 -13.62
CA ASP A 240 8.27 -13.20 -12.38
C ASP A 240 8.56 -11.91 -11.60
N ARG A 241 9.40 -11.02 -12.15
CA ARG A 241 9.90 -9.87 -11.39
C ARG A 241 9.94 -8.59 -12.19
N LEU A 242 9.43 -7.51 -11.58
CA LEU A 242 9.60 -6.14 -12.03
C LEU A 242 10.38 -5.32 -10.99
N SER A 243 11.53 -4.79 -11.39
CA SER A 243 12.41 -4.00 -10.52
C SER A 243 12.71 -2.63 -11.11
N LEU A 244 12.45 -1.59 -10.32
CA LEU A 244 12.71 -0.20 -10.67
C LEU A 244 13.72 0.39 -9.69
N ASP A 245 14.90 0.78 -10.19
CA ASP A 245 15.98 1.32 -9.37
C ASP A 245 16.47 2.66 -9.94
N ASN A 246 16.35 3.75 -9.17
CA ASN A 246 16.69 5.10 -9.63
C ASN A 246 16.16 5.40 -11.05
N SER A 247 14.88 5.12 -11.27
CA SER A 247 14.27 5.12 -12.61
C SER A 247 12.91 5.83 -12.62
N ARG A 248 12.34 6.04 -13.81
CA ARG A 248 11.07 6.76 -13.98
C ARG A 248 10.10 6.03 -14.91
N ILE A 249 8.87 5.85 -14.44
CA ILE A 249 7.70 5.51 -15.27
C ILE A 249 6.71 6.66 -15.18
N SER A 250 6.33 7.25 -16.31
CA SER A 250 5.46 8.43 -16.29
C SER A 250 4.46 8.52 -17.42
N SER A 251 3.21 8.71 -17.01
CA SER A 251 2.04 8.92 -17.85
C SER A 251 1.34 10.24 -17.50
N ALA A 252 2.13 11.21 -17.02
CA ALA A 252 1.68 12.43 -16.39
C ALA A 252 1.33 13.55 -17.39
N VAL A 253 0.61 14.56 -16.90
CA VAL A 253 0.46 15.87 -17.58
C VAL A 253 1.44 16.83 -16.93
N THR A 254 2.44 17.31 -17.66
CA THR A 254 3.47 18.20 -17.08
C THR A 254 2.94 19.63 -16.91
N SER A 255 3.72 20.53 -16.31
CA SER A 255 3.28 21.88 -15.91
C SER A 255 2.74 22.75 -17.04
N THR A 256 3.16 22.51 -18.28
CA THR A 256 2.67 23.20 -19.48
C THR A 256 1.56 22.43 -20.20
N GLY A 257 1.34 21.18 -19.81
CA GLY A 257 0.43 20.25 -20.46
C GLY A 257 -1.04 20.61 -20.25
N ILE A 258 -1.86 20.37 -21.28
CA ILE A 258 -3.32 20.46 -21.20
C ILE A 258 -3.91 19.14 -21.70
N GLY A 259 -4.45 18.34 -20.79
CA GLY A 259 -4.98 17.00 -21.06
C GLY A 259 -5.15 16.23 -19.76
N THR A 260 -5.74 15.05 -19.83
CA THR A 260 -5.82 14.10 -18.72
C THR A 260 -4.58 13.21 -18.65
N GLY A 261 -4.16 12.84 -17.43
CA GLY A 261 -3.09 11.89 -17.20
C GLY A 261 -3.52 10.48 -17.61
N GLY A 262 -2.61 9.73 -18.22
CA GLY A 262 -2.85 8.34 -18.58
C GLY A 262 -2.65 7.40 -17.38
N ASN A 263 -3.21 6.21 -17.47
CA ASN A 263 -3.10 5.18 -16.42
C ASN A 263 -1.77 4.42 -16.54
N ILE A 264 -1.25 3.99 -15.40
CA ILE A 264 -0.11 3.07 -15.29
C ILE A 264 -0.60 1.77 -14.64
N SER A 265 -0.41 0.63 -15.31
CA SER A 265 -0.75 -0.70 -14.80
C SER A 265 0.47 -1.61 -14.82
N LEU A 266 0.89 -2.08 -13.65
CA LEU A 266 2.02 -2.99 -13.47
C LEU A 266 1.51 -4.32 -12.89
N ASN A 267 1.83 -5.44 -13.53
CA ASN A 267 1.49 -6.79 -13.07
C ASN A 267 2.75 -7.66 -12.99
N THR A 268 2.97 -8.31 -11.86
CA THR A 268 4.11 -9.22 -11.66
C THR A 268 3.88 -10.17 -10.49
N ASP A 269 4.77 -11.13 -10.25
CA ASP A 269 4.77 -11.88 -9.00
C ASP A 269 5.47 -11.08 -7.90
N ASN A 270 6.64 -10.53 -8.20
CA ASN A 270 7.49 -9.77 -7.28
C ASN A 270 7.80 -8.35 -7.79
N PHE A 271 7.35 -7.34 -7.06
CA PHE A 271 7.56 -5.93 -7.41
C PHE A 271 8.47 -5.21 -6.42
N SER A 272 9.54 -4.58 -6.93
CA SER A 272 10.48 -3.78 -6.13
C SER A 272 10.74 -2.41 -6.73
N VAL A 273 10.70 -1.36 -5.91
CA VAL A 273 10.99 0.03 -6.29
C VAL A 273 11.94 0.65 -5.28
N THR A 274 13.13 1.07 -5.73
CA THR A 274 14.26 1.49 -4.88
C THR A 274 14.95 2.76 -5.37
N ASN A 275 15.70 3.40 -4.46
CA ASN A 275 16.68 4.45 -4.76
C ASN A 275 16.15 5.63 -5.60
N ASN A 276 15.16 6.36 -5.11
CA ASN A 276 14.51 7.51 -5.77
C ASN A 276 13.76 7.18 -7.07
N ALA A 277 13.39 5.92 -7.29
CA ALA A 277 12.54 5.59 -8.42
C ALA A 277 11.15 6.25 -8.30
N THR A 278 10.58 6.65 -9.43
CA THR A 278 9.33 7.41 -9.52
C THR A 278 8.34 6.76 -10.49
N ILE A 279 7.11 6.55 -10.03
CA ILE A 279 5.97 6.11 -10.86
C ILE A 279 4.90 7.19 -10.79
N SER A 280 4.55 7.81 -11.92
CA SER A 280 3.72 9.02 -11.89
C SER A 280 2.72 9.13 -13.03
N SER A 281 1.42 9.13 -12.69
CA SER A 281 0.29 9.53 -13.55
C SER A 281 -0.28 10.91 -13.19
N ALA A 282 0.43 11.66 -12.33
CA ALA A 282 0.05 12.97 -11.82
C ALA A 282 -0.18 14.05 -12.89
N THR A 283 -0.88 15.12 -12.53
CA THR A 283 -1.08 16.32 -13.38
C THR A 283 -0.54 17.58 -12.73
N ALA A 284 0.51 18.18 -13.30
CA ALA A 284 1.02 19.50 -12.92
C ALA A 284 0.45 20.64 -13.80
N GLY A 285 -0.11 20.29 -14.97
CA GLY A 285 -0.76 21.23 -15.89
C GLY A 285 -2.27 21.34 -15.66
N ARG A 286 -3.05 21.31 -16.75
CA ARG A 286 -4.52 21.34 -16.67
C ARG A 286 -5.13 20.02 -17.16
N GLY A 287 -5.86 19.35 -16.27
CA GLY A 287 -6.67 18.17 -16.47
C GLY A 287 -6.57 17.20 -15.29
N ASP A 288 -7.41 16.17 -15.27
CA ASP A 288 -7.41 15.20 -14.18
C ASP A 288 -6.19 14.27 -14.27
N ALA A 289 -5.66 13.82 -13.13
CA ALA A 289 -4.58 12.84 -13.08
C ALA A 289 -5.09 11.42 -13.41
N GLY A 290 -4.23 10.60 -14.01
CA GLY A 290 -4.52 9.20 -14.33
C GLY A 290 -4.34 8.29 -13.11
N LYS A 291 -4.67 7.01 -13.20
CA LYS A 291 -4.53 6.03 -12.10
C LYS A 291 -3.20 5.29 -12.14
N VAL A 292 -2.72 4.85 -10.98
CA VAL A 292 -1.63 3.87 -10.83
C VAL A 292 -2.19 2.59 -10.22
N LYS A 293 -2.02 1.45 -10.91
CA LYS A 293 -2.42 0.13 -10.45
C LYS A 293 -1.20 -0.79 -10.45
N ILE A 294 -0.90 -1.40 -9.31
CA ILE A 294 0.20 -2.35 -9.15
C ILE A 294 -0.38 -3.62 -8.52
N ASN A 295 -0.29 -4.73 -9.24
CA ASN A 295 -0.67 -6.04 -8.75
C ASN A 295 0.59 -6.92 -8.69
N ALA A 296 0.93 -7.35 -7.48
CA ALA A 296 1.89 -8.42 -7.25
C ALA A 296 1.13 -9.67 -6.79
N THR A 297 1.47 -10.85 -7.30
CA THR A 297 0.89 -12.09 -6.76
C THR A 297 1.55 -12.48 -5.43
N GLU A 298 2.77 -12.00 -5.14
CA GLU A 298 3.49 -12.28 -3.89
C GLU A 298 3.74 -10.99 -3.08
N GLU A 299 4.76 -10.20 -3.43
CA GLU A 299 5.25 -9.06 -2.65
C GLU A 299 5.32 -7.75 -3.46
N ILE A 300 4.99 -6.63 -2.79
CA ILE A 300 5.35 -5.27 -3.19
C ILE A 300 6.30 -4.68 -2.14
N SER A 301 7.50 -4.30 -2.57
CA SER A 301 8.49 -3.59 -1.75
C SER A 301 8.80 -2.22 -2.33
N ILE A 302 8.56 -1.16 -1.55
CA ILE A 302 8.78 0.23 -1.96
C ILE A 302 9.71 0.87 -0.92
N ASN A 303 10.89 1.28 -1.37
CA ASN A 303 11.94 1.83 -0.52
C ASN A 303 12.55 3.09 -1.16
N ASP A 304 12.67 4.16 -0.38
CA ASP A 304 13.25 5.44 -0.82
C ASP A 304 12.66 5.96 -2.16
N SER A 305 11.35 5.79 -2.40
CA SER A 305 10.75 5.97 -3.73
C SER A 305 9.40 6.70 -3.70
N THR A 306 8.91 7.11 -4.88
CA THR A 306 7.65 7.85 -5.03
C THR A 306 6.69 7.18 -6.00
N ILE A 307 5.43 7.02 -5.58
CA ILE A 307 4.31 6.63 -6.44
C ILE A 307 3.24 7.72 -6.35
N SER A 308 2.90 8.36 -7.46
CA SER A 308 2.05 9.54 -7.45
C SER A 308 0.99 9.54 -8.55
N SER A 309 -0.23 9.85 -8.12
CA SER A 309 -1.40 10.14 -8.92
C SER A 309 -1.96 11.54 -8.57
N ALA A 310 -1.13 12.38 -7.96
CA ALA A 310 -1.50 13.69 -7.43
C ALA A 310 -1.80 14.74 -8.51
N THR A 311 -2.31 15.90 -8.10
CA THR A 311 -2.50 17.08 -8.95
C THR A 311 -1.79 18.29 -8.34
N ALA A 312 -0.93 18.93 -9.12
CA ALA A 312 -0.22 20.17 -8.78
C ALA A 312 -0.70 21.36 -9.63
N GLY A 313 -1.72 21.14 -10.47
CA GLY A 313 -2.29 22.15 -11.35
C GLY A 313 -3.81 22.26 -11.19
N ARG A 314 -4.55 22.22 -12.30
CA ARG A 314 -6.02 22.28 -12.28
C ARG A 314 -6.62 20.97 -12.78
N GLY A 315 -7.26 20.23 -11.89
CA GLY A 315 -7.89 18.93 -12.15
C GLY A 315 -7.85 18.05 -10.91
N ASN A 316 -8.66 17.01 -10.88
CA ASN A 316 -8.75 16.07 -9.75
C ASN A 316 -7.52 15.15 -9.70
N ALA A 317 -7.12 14.76 -8.50
CA ALA A 317 -6.14 13.68 -8.32
C ALA A 317 -6.77 12.32 -8.65
N GLY A 318 -5.93 11.37 -9.08
CA GLY A 318 -6.37 10.06 -9.56
C GLY A 318 -6.44 9.00 -8.45
N GLU A 319 -6.15 7.75 -8.78
CA GLU A 319 -6.25 6.64 -7.83
C GLU A 319 -4.95 5.84 -7.80
N VAL A 320 -4.48 5.46 -6.62
CA VAL A 320 -3.36 4.52 -6.44
C VAL A 320 -3.88 3.23 -5.83
N ASN A 321 -3.72 2.12 -6.56
CA ASN A 321 -4.13 0.79 -6.16
C ASN A 321 -2.92 -0.11 -6.03
N LEU A 322 -2.58 -0.53 -4.81
CA LEU A 322 -1.50 -1.49 -4.55
C LEU A 322 -2.09 -2.77 -3.99
N ARG A 323 -1.92 -3.88 -4.70
CA ARG A 323 -2.40 -5.20 -4.28
C ARG A 323 -1.28 -6.22 -4.34
N ALA A 324 -0.90 -6.74 -3.19
CA ALA A 324 -0.06 -7.92 -3.03
C ALA A 324 -0.89 -9.04 -2.40
N SER A 325 -0.60 -10.32 -2.66
CA SER A 325 -1.31 -11.39 -1.94
C SER A 325 -0.70 -11.64 -0.57
N ASP A 326 0.64 -11.56 -0.45
CA ASP A 326 1.34 -11.80 0.81
C ASP A 326 1.71 -10.48 1.50
N ARG A 327 2.70 -9.74 0.96
CA ARG A 327 3.30 -8.61 1.68
C ARG A 327 3.31 -7.31 0.89
N LEU A 328 2.94 -6.21 1.56
CA LEU A 328 3.17 -4.84 1.10
C LEU A 328 4.04 -4.10 2.12
N ALA A 329 5.28 -3.81 1.75
CA ALA A 329 6.24 -3.09 2.58
C ALA A 329 6.57 -1.72 1.96
N ILE A 330 6.33 -0.65 2.72
CA ILE A 330 6.57 0.73 2.31
C ILE A 330 7.49 1.39 3.35
N THR A 331 8.70 1.76 2.92
CA THR A 331 9.75 2.30 3.80
C THR A 331 10.30 3.59 3.22
N ASN A 332 10.33 4.67 4.02
CA ASN A 332 10.87 5.98 3.61
C ASN A 332 10.41 6.45 2.21
N SER A 333 9.15 6.15 1.89
CA SER A 333 8.61 6.33 0.54
C SER A 333 7.32 7.14 0.59
N THR A 334 6.97 7.77 -0.52
CA THR A 334 5.73 8.54 -0.66
C THR A 334 4.78 7.88 -1.65
N ILE A 335 3.56 7.61 -1.22
CA ILE A 335 2.43 7.24 -2.07
C ILE A 335 1.41 8.36 -1.99
N SER A 336 1.12 9.02 -3.11
CA SER A 336 0.30 10.23 -3.11
C SER A 336 -0.81 10.20 -4.16
N SER A 337 -2.02 10.55 -3.75
CA SER A 337 -3.09 11.03 -4.62
C SER A 337 -3.66 12.35 -4.11
N ALA A 338 -2.74 13.25 -3.73
CA ALA A 338 -3.03 14.54 -3.11
C ALA A 338 -3.30 15.66 -4.13
N VAL A 339 -3.80 16.79 -3.63
CA VAL A 339 -3.87 18.07 -4.35
C VAL A 339 -2.83 19.00 -3.72
N GLU A 340 -1.80 19.35 -4.46
CA GLU A 340 -0.66 20.12 -3.93
C GLU A 340 -1.02 21.59 -3.67
N ALA A 341 -0.12 22.30 -2.99
CA ALA A 341 -0.29 23.72 -2.70
C ALA A 341 -0.50 24.50 -4.01
N THR A 342 -1.50 25.40 -4.03
CA THR A 342 -1.94 26.20 -5.19
C THR A 342 -2.71 25.47 -6.29
N ALA A 343 -2.85 24.13 -6.21
CA ALA A 343 -3.67 23.37 -7.13
C ALA A 343 -5.17 23.55 -6.86
N ILE A 344 -6.01 23.20 -7.84
CA ILE A 344 -7.48 23.22 -7.74
C ILE A 344 -8.00 21.87 -8.22
N GLY A 345 -8.66 21.12 -7.34
CA GLY A 345 -9.19 19.79 -7.63
C GLY A 345 -9.53 19.03 -6.36
N THR A 346 -10.22 17.91 -6.51
CA THR A 346 -10.49 17.00 -5.38
C THR A 346 -9.35 15.99 -5.21
N GLY A 347 -9.10 15.60 -3.95
CA GLY A 347 -8.17 14.53 -3.61
C GLY A 347 -8.65 13.18 -4.12
N GLY A 348 -7.69 12.32 -4.47
CA GLY A 348 -7.93 11.04 -5.09
C GLY A 348 -8.19 9.91 -4.08
N SER A 349 -7.95 8.66 -4.45
CA SER A 349 -8.00 7.55 -3.48
C SER A 349 -6.73 6.72 -3.49
N VAL A 350 -6.36 6.18 -2.33
CA VAL A 350 -5.31 5.19 -2.19
C VAL A 350 -5.91 3.93 -1.61
N ASN A 351 -5.87 2.82 -2.35
CA ASN A 351 -6.37 1.53 -1.90
C ASN A 351 -5.21 0.54 -1.79
N LEU A 352 -5.07 -0.05 -0.62
CA LEU A 352 -3.96 -0.96 -0.29
C LEU A 352 -4.53 -2.31 0.17
N GLN A 353 -4.00 -3.40 -0.37
CA GLN A 353 -4.41 -4.75 -0.01
C GLN A 353 -3.20 -5.69 0.04
N ALA A 354 -3.01 -6.37 1.17
CA ALA A 354 -2.01 -7.42 1.37
C ALA A 354 -2.33 -8.25 2.62
N SER A 355 -1.84 -9.48 2.74
CA SER A 355 -1.99 -10.23 4.00
C SER A 355 -1.25 -9.53 5.15
N THR A 356 -0.01 -9.11 4.91
CA THR A 356 0.80 -8.32 5.85
C THR A 356 1.17 -6.98 5.24
N MET A 357 0.92 -5.89 5.96
CA MET A 357 1.24 -4.54 5.52
C MET A 357 2.12 -3.81 6.54
N GLU A 358 3.22 -3.25 6.07
CA GLU A 358 4.19 -2.52 6.88
C GLU A 358 4.46 -1.15 6.26
N VAL A 359 4.21 -0.09 7.03
CA VAL A 359 4.50 1.30 6.62
C VAL A 359 5.43 1.88 7.68
N THR A 360 6.69 2.08 7.32
CA THR A 360 7.76 2.33 8.29
C THR A 360 8.70 3.46 7.89
N ASN A 361 9.49 3.94 8.86
CA ASN A 361 10.61 4.86 8.67
C ASN A 361 10.21 6.10 7.86
N SER A 362 9.29 6.91 8.39
CA SER A 362 8.79 8.14 7.75
C SER A 362 8.09 7.96 6.39
N ALA A 363 7.71 6.73 6.02
CA ALA A 363 6.86 6.48 4.88
C ALA A 363 5.53 7.24 4.99
N ARG A 364 5.06 7.80 3.87
CA ARG A 364 3.88 8.64 3.80
C ARG A 364 2.92 8.13 2.74
N ILE A 365 1.69 7.82 3.15
CA ILE A 365 0.55 7.58 2.25
C ILE A 365 -0.39 8.77 2.38
N SER A 366 -0.63 9.51 1.30
CA SER A 366 -1.33 10.79 1.37
C SER A 366 -2.40 10.95 0.28
N THR A 367 -3.59 11.37 0.69
CA THR A 367 -4.66 11.91 -0.16
C THR A 367 -5.01 13.34 0.24
N ALA A 368 -4.10 14.02 0.94
CA ALA A 368 -4.32 15.34 1.49
C ALA A 368 -4.59 16.40 0.41
N THR A 369 -5.30 17.46 0.79
CA THR A 369 -5.51 18.64 -0.07
C THR A 369 -4.88 19.86 0.57
N ALA A 370 -3.81 20.35 -0.07
CA ALA A 370 -3.20 21.64 0.25
C ALA A 370 -3.70 22.78 -0.66
N GLY A 371 -4.26 22.44 -1.82
CA GLY A 371 -4.97 23.33 -2.75
C GLY A 371 -6.47 23.39 -2.51
N GLU A 372 -7.24 23.99 -3.42
CA GLU A 372 -8.71 24.05 -3.29
C GLU A 372 -9.37 22.70 -3.62
N GLY A 373 -10.02 22.08 -2.63
CA GLY A 373 -10.90 20.92 -2.81
C GLY A 373 -10.87 19.93 -1.63
N THR A 374 -11.85 19.02 -1.59
CA THR A 374 -11.99 18.01 -0.51
C THR A 374 -10.90 16.97 -0.58
N ALA A 375 -10.32 16.60 0.56
CA ALA A 375 -9.31 15.54 0.61
C ALA A 375 -9.90 14.17 0.25
N GLY A 376 -9.03 13.28 -0.19
CA GLY A 376 -9.39 12.00 -0.76
C GLY A 376 -9.63 10.89 0.26
N LYS A 377 -9.58 9.62 -0.16
CA LYS A 377 -9.80 8.48 0.76
C LYS A 377 -8.62 7.51 0.76
N ILE A 378 -8.31 6.99 1.95
CA ILE A 378 -7.37 5.88 2.10
C ILE A 378 -8.14 4.65 2.55
N ASN A 379 -8.09 3.56 1.79
CA ASN A 379 -8.68 2.28 2.16
C ASN A 379 -7.58 1.22 2.29
N LEU A 380 -7.61 0.47 3.39
CA LEU A 380 -6.62 -0.55 3.70
C LEU A 380 -7.32 -1.84 4.10
N ASN A 381 -6.97 -2.95 3.44
CA ASN A 381 -7.41 -4.29 3.79
C ASN A 381 -6.21 -5.20 4.04
N ALA A 382 -6.08 -5.74 5.25
CA ALA A 382 -5.00 -6.66 5.59
C ALA A 382 -5.40 -7.70 6.64
N ASN A 383 -4.54 -8.68 6.88
CA ASN A 383 -4.64 -9.49 8.10
C ASN A 383 -3.88 -8.83 9.25
N ARG A 384 -2.66 -8.37 8.96
CA ARG A 384 -1.80 -7.66 9.90
C ARG A 384 -1.36 -6.33 9.32
N PHE A 385 -1.50 -5.26 10.11
CA PHE A 385 -1.02 -3.92 9.75
C PHE A 385 -0.08 -3.35 10.82
N VAL A 386 1.09 -2.90 10.39
CA VAL A 386 2.08 -2.24 11.24
C VAL A 386 2.42 -0.87 10.66
N LEU A 387 2.23 0.17 11.46
CA LEU A 387 2.68 1.53 11.20
C LEU A 387 3.72 1.88 12.26
N SER A 388 4.94 2.24 11.87
CA SER A 388 6.01 2.50 12.85
C SER A 388 7.04 3.52 12.41
N ASN A 389 7.85 4.00 13.36
CA ASN A 389 9.01 4.86 13.12
C ASN A 389 8.70 6.10 12.26
N GLY A 390 7.60 6.79 12.59
CA GLY A 390 7.16 7.99 11.88
C GLY A 390 6.35 7.72 10.60
N GLY A 391 5.93 6.48 10.34
CA GLY A 391 5.04 6.17 9.22
C GLY A 391 3.66 6.83 9.38
N GLN A 392 3.09 7.37 8.28
CA GLN A 392 1.86 8.17 8.31
C GLN A 392 0.88 7.79 7.20
N LEU A 393 -0.42 7.74 7.54
CA LEU A 393 -1.54 7.81 6.60
C LEU A 393 -2.22 9.16 6.78
N LEU A 394 -2.31 9.96 5.71
CA LEU A 394 -2.77 11.35 5.75
C LEU A 394 -3.91 11.59 4.75
N SER A 395 -5.07 11.99 5.25
CA SER A 395 -6.17 12.55 4.45
C SER A 395 -6.55 13.95 4.93
N THR A 396 -5.55 14.76 5.25
CA THR A 396 -5.71 16.10 5.84
C THR A 396 -6.13 17.15 4.83
N THR A 397 -6.79 18.22 5.28
CA THR A 397 -7.08 19.41 4.47
C THR A 397 -6.40 20.65 5.05
N SER A 398 -5.82 21.50 4.20
CA SER A 398 -5.41 22.87 4.55
C SER A 398 -6.21 23.93 3.79
N SER A 399 -7.31 23.52 3.16
CA SER A 399 -8.12 24.35 2.28
C SER A 399 -9.44 24.74 2.93
N GLY A 400 -10.33 25.40 2.19
CA GLY A 400 -11.69 25.64 2.65
C GLY A 400 -12.62 24.42 2.62
N SER A 401 -12.14 23.26 2.19
CA SER A 401 -12.91 22.03 2.06
C SER A 401 -12.55 21.01 3.14
N ASP A 402 -13.44 20.04 3.37
CA ASP A 402 -13.27 19.02 4.41
C ASP A 402 -12.08 18.08 4.16
N ALA A 403 -11.52 17.57 5.26
CA ALA A 403 -10.58 16.46 5.25
C ALA A 403 -11.29 15.15 4.82
N GLY A 404 -10.51 14.17 4.42
CA GLY A 404 -11.01 12.95 3.81
C GLY A 404 -10.94 11.76 4.76
N ASP A 405 -11.40 10.60 4.29
CA ASP A 405 -11.60 9.44 5.16
C ASP A 405 -10.42 8.45 5.13
N ILE A 406 -10.19 7.79 6.26
CA ILE A 406 -9.27 6.65 6.37
C ILE A 406 -10.06 5.43 6.86
N ASN A 407 -10.12 4.37 6.06
CA ASN A 407 -10.85 3.13 6.37
C ASN A 407 -9.88 1.95 6.45
N LEU A 408 -9.78 1.33 7.62
CA LEU A 408 -8.94 0.16 7.87
C LEU A 408 -9.83 -1.05 8.19
N LYS A 409 -9.66 -2.12 7.42
CA LYS A 409 -10.22 -3.44 7.72
C LYS A 409 -9.09 -4.43 7.89
N VAL A 410 -8.84 -4.85 9.13
CA VAL A 410 -7.68 -5.68 9.48
C VAL A 410 -8.12 -6.90 10.27
N THR A 411 -7.99 -8.11 9.73
CA THR A 411 -8.63 -9.28 10.37
C THR A 411 -7.96 -9.74 11.67
N ASP A 412 -6.67 -9.47 11.88
CA ASP A 412 -5.93 -9.91 13.08
C ASP A 412 -5.53 -8.74 13.99
N ASN A 413 -4.52 -7.96 13.60
CA ASN A 413 -3.97 -6.95 14.49
C ASN A 413 -3.46 -5.70 13.79
N ILE A 414 -3.67 -4.55 14.46
CA ILE A 414 -3.08 -3.26 14.11
C ILE A 414 -2.08 -2.86 15.20
N ILE A 415 -0.87 -2.47 14.80
CA ILE A 415 0.15 -1.90 15.69
C ILE A 415 0.56 -0.54 15.15
N LEU A 416 0.36 0.51 15.94
CA LEU A 416 0.89 1.86 15.70
C LEU A 416 1.92 2.16 16.79
N THR A 417 3.20 2.39 16.42
CA THR A 417 4.27 2.57 17.43
C THR A 417 5.32 3.60 17.01
N GLY A 418 5.69 4.46 17.95
CA GLY A 418 6.77 5.44 17.81
C GLY A 418 6.28 6.85 17.45
N ALA A 419 7.04 7.85 17.88
CA ALA A 419 6.68 9.26 17.72
C ALA A 419 6.50 9.66 16.24
N GLY A 420 5.49 10.50 15.98
CA GLY A 420 5.16 10.97 14.61
C GLY A 420 4.41 9.95 13.75
N THR A 421 4.16 8.75 14.29
CA THR A 421 3.42 7.67 13.62
C THR A 421 1.92 7.85 13.84
N GLY A 422 1.10 7.67 12.81
CA GLY A 422 -0.35 7.72 13.01
C GLY A 422 -1.22 7.79 11.79
N LEU A 423 -2.52 7.83 12.06
CA LEU A 423 -3.59 8.03 11.10
C LEU A 423 -4.12 9.47 11.29
N PHE A 424 -4.10 10.26 10.22
CA PHE A 424 -4.36 11.69 10.30
C PHE A 424 -5.39 12.10 9.25
N ALA A 425 -6.60 12.42 9.69
CA ALA A 425 -7.67 13.00 8.87
C ALA A 425 -8.08 14.38 9.43
N ASN A 426 -7.12 15.13 9.98
CA ASN A 426 -7.37 16.43 10.61
C ASN A 426 -7.39 17.59 9.60
N SER A 427 -7.99 18.71 9.99
CA SER A 427 -7.81 20.00 9.31
C SER A 427 -6.65 20.78 9.93
N THR A 428 -5.88 21.50 9.11
CA THR A 428 -4.68 22.24 9.57
C THR A 428 -5.04 23.65 10.06
N PRO A 429 -4.12 24.36 10.75
CA PRO A 429 -4.38 25.72 11.22
C PRO A 429 -4.78 26.66 10.09
N GLY A 430 -5.81 27.47 10.32
CA GLY A 430 -6.36 28.40 9.33
C GLY A 430 -7.32 27.78 8.30
N SER A 431 -7.53 26.45 8.34
CA SER A 431 -8.59 25.80 7.56
C SER A 431 -9.98 26.24 8.02
N ILE A 432 -10.96 26.27 7.11
CA ILE A 432 -12.38 26.38 7.45
C ILE A 432 -13.13 25.05 7.28
N GLY A 433 -12.48 24.04 6.69
CA GLY A 433 -13.04 22.70 6.51
C GLY A 433 -13.02 21.88 7.79
N ASN A 434 -13.94 20.92 7.88
CA ASN A 434 -14.06 20.00 9.00
C ASN A 434 -12.96 18.92 8.96
N GLY A 435 -12.72 18.28 10.11
CA GLY A 435 -11.98 17.01 10.18
C GLY A 435 -12.71 15.90 9.42
N GLY A 436 -11.96 14.94 8.89
CA GLY A 436 -12.48 13.77 8.17
C GLY A 436 -12.79 12.62 9.12
N SER A 437 -13.18 11.46 8.58
CA SER A 437 -13.52 10.30 9.41
C SER A 437 -12.45 9.22 9.39
N ILE A 438 -12.23 8.56 10.53
CA ILE A 438 -11.39 7.36 10.62
C ILE A 438 -12.22 6.18 11.10
N ASN A 439 -12.34 5.16 10.24
CA ASN A 439 -13.10 3.94 10.51
C ASN A 439 -12.15 2.74 10.59
N ILE A 440 -12.18 2.01 11.70
CA ILE A 440 -11.27 0.89 11.96
C ILE A 440 -12.07 -0.33 12.40
N ASP A 441 -11.81 -1.46 11.74
CA ASP A 441 -12.28 -2.78 12.11
C ASP A 441 -11.06 -3.70 12.30
N ALA A 442 -10.84 -4.18 13.52
CA ALA A 442 -9.69 -5.03 13.85
C ALA A 442 -9.94 -6.04 14.96
N THR A 443 -9.30 -7.22 14.98
CA THR A 443 -9.42 -8.10 16.15
C THR A 443 -8.70 -7.53 17.37
N THR A 444 -7.49 -6.98 17.21
CA THR A 444 -6.77 -6.28 18.28
C THR A 444 -6.06 -5.03 17.78
N MET A 445 -5.97 -4.01 18.64
CA MET A 445 -5.24 -2.78 18.32
C MET A 445 -4.34 -2.35 19.48
N LEU A 446 -3.09 -2.03 19.13
CA LEU A 446 -2.09 -1.45 20.02
C LEU A 446 -1.64 -0.11 19.45
N ILE A 447 -1.72 0.95 20.26
CA ILE A 447 -1.15 2.27 19.97
C ILE A 447 -0.20 2.63 21.09
N GLU A 448 1.07 2.82 20.78
CA GLU A 448 2.08 3.05 21.80
C GLU A 448 3.22 3.99 21.39
N ASN A 449 4.02 4.39 22.37
CA ASN A 449 5.27 5.15 22.18
C ASN A 449 5.09 6.47 21.41
N GLY A 450 3.99 7.19 21.67
CA GLY A 450 3.68 8.48 21.05
C GLY A 450 3.03 8.40 19.66
N ALA A 451 2.53 7.22 19.26
CA ALA A 451 1.69 7.08 18.07
C ALA A 451 0.23 7.51 18.34
N GLY A 452 -0.53 7.85 17.30
CA GLY A 452 -1.92 8.27 17.48
C GLY A 452 -2.85 8.17 16.28
N ILE A 453 -4.13 8.43 16.55
CA ILE A 453 -5.23 8.57 15.58
C ILE A 453 -5.83 9.96 15.79
N VAL A 454 -5.92 10.75 14.72
CA VAL A 454 -6.20 12.18 14.82
C VAL A 454 -7.18 12.61 13.72
N VAL A 455 -8.31 13.18 14.15
CA VAL A 455 -9.31 13.81 13.27
C VAL A 455 -9.61 15.25 13.67
N ASP A 456 -8.68 15.89 14.38
CA ASP A 456 -8.86 17.22 14.94
C ASP A 456 -9.22 18.28 13.88
N SER A 457 -9.87 19.35 14.31
CA SER A 457 -9.97 20.60 13.56
C SER A 457 -9.13 21.68 14.21
N GLN A 458 -8.01 22.02 13.58
CA GLN A 458 -7.11 23.09 14.05
C GLN A 458 -7.49 24.47 13.47
N GLY A 459 -8.52 24.52 12.64
CA GLY A 459 -9.09 25.71 12.04
C GLY A 459 -10.42 26.09 12.67
N THR A 460 -11.35 26.64 11.88
CA THR A 460 -12.69 27.02 12.35
C THR A 460 -13.76 25.95 12.11
N GLY A 461 -13.41 24.83 11.47
CA GLY A 461 -14.33 23.72 11.24
C GLY A 461 -14.55 22.86 12.49
N LYS A 462 -15.44 21.88 12.40
CA LYS A 462 -15.69 20.87 13.45
C LYS A 462 -14.62 19.78 13.44
N GLY A 463 -14.36 19.19 14.60
CA GLY A 463 -13.59 17.95 14.69
C GLY A 463 -14.28 16.83 13.89
N GLY A 464 -13.49 15.92 13.33
CA GLY A 464 -14.00 14.77 12.58
C GLY A 464 -14.39 13.60 13.49
N ASP A 465 -14.82 12.49 12.90
CA ASP A 465 -15.35 11.36 13.66
C ASP A 465 -14.41 10.14 13.64
N ILE A 466 -14.34 9.42 14.76
CA ILE A 466 -13.58 8.18 14.89
C ILE A 466 -14.52 7.05 15.26
N THR A 467 -14.57 6.00 14.44
CA THR A 467 -15.27 4.75 14.79
C THR A 467 -14.28 3.59 14.78
N LEU A 468 -14.11 2.94 15.93
CA LEU A 468 -13.22 1.79 16.10
C LEU A 468 -14.01 0.61 16.65
N SER A 469 -14.07 -0.47 15.89
CA SER A 469 -14.61 -1.75 16.33
C SER A 469 -13.47 -2.75 16.50
N ALA A 470 -13.30 -3.31 17.70
CA ALA A 470 -12.27 -4.31 17.92
C ALA A 470 -12.53 -5.29 19.07
N GLY A 471 -11.78 -6.38 19.12
CA GLY A 471 -11.77 -7.28 20.27
C GLY A 471 -11.17 -6.61 21.52
N SER A 472 -10.07 -5.87 21.37
CA SER A 472 -9.42 -5.10 22.44
C SER A 472 -8.60 -3.94 21.88
N LEU A 473 -8.52 -2.85 22.65
CA LEU A 473 -7.69 -1.67 22.38
C LEU A 473 -6.77 -1.39 23.57
N THR A 474 -5.47 -1.28 23.29
CA THR A 474 -4.47 -0.82 24.27
C THR A 474 -3.84 0.48 23.79
N LEU A 475 -3.90 1.51 24.63
CA LEU A 475 -3.11 2.74 24.50
C LEU A 475 -2.01 2.71 25.57
N ASN A 476 -0.76 2.90 25.16
CA ASN A 476 0.39 2.97 26.06
C ASN A 476 1.31 4.11 25.64
N GLN A 477 1.15 5.29 26.26
CA GLN A 477 1.65 6.55 25.71
C GLN A 477 1.11 6.80 24.28
N GLY A 478 -0.14 6.39 24.01
CA GLY A 478 -0.82 6.59 22.74
C GLY A 478 -2.00 7.56 22.86
N PHE A 479 -2.47 8.12 21.75
CA PHE A 479 -3.58 9.07 21.76
C PHE A 479 -4.60 8.85 20.63
N ILE A 480 -5.86 9.14 20.93
CA ILE A 480 -6.98 9.18 19.98
C ILE A 480 -7.70 10.52 20.17
N THR A 481 -7.68 11.39 19.16
CA THR A 481 -8.19 12.75 19.29
C THR A 481 -9.12 13.15 18.15
N ALA A 482 -10.21 13.81 18.54
CA ALA A 482 -11.21 14.43 17.69
C ALA A 482 -11.48 15.86 18.19
N GLU A 483 -10.42 16.60 18.47
CA GLU A 483 -10.52 17.91 19.12
C GLU A 483 -10.88 19.03 18.14
N ALA A 484 -11.35 20.16 18.64
CA ALA A 484 -11.61 21.35 17.81
C ALA A 484 -11.08 22.64 18.45
N PHE A 485 -10.54 23.53 17.61
CA PHE A 485 -10.06 24.83 18.07
C PHE A 485 -11.21 25.78 18.46
N SER A 486 -12.25 25.90 17.63
CA SER A 486 -13.31 26.91 17.85
C SER A 486 -14.75 26.55 17.43
N ASP A 487 -15.10 25.27 17.23
CA ASP A 487 -16.48 24.85 16.93
C ASP A 487 -16.84 23.66 17.85
N LYS A 488 -17.51 22.63 17.36
CA LYS A 488 -17.75 21.39 18.11
C LYS A 488 -16.57 20.42 17.96
N GLY A 489 -16.15 19.81 19.06
CA GLY A 489 -15.34 18.60 19.02
C GLY A 489 -16.07 17.49 18.25
N GLY A 490 -15.30 16.59 17.65
CA GLY A 490 -15.83 15.46 16.90
C GLY A 490 -16.30 14.31 17.79
N ASP A 491 -16.92 13.30 17.20
CA ASP A 491 -17.46 12.17 17.96
C ASP A 491 -16.53 10.94 17.88
N ILE A 492 -16.23 10.33 19.04
CA ILE A 492 -15.41 9.12 19.17
C ILE A 492 -16.28 7.96 19.63
N THR A 493 -16.37 6.91 18.82
CA THR A 493 -17.09 5.67 19.14
C THR A 493 -16.12 4.48 19.19
N LEU A 494 -16.00 3.86 20.36
CA LEU A 494 -15.19 2.67 20.59
C LEU A 494 -16.10 1.48 20.93
N ASN A 495 -16.24 0.54 19.99
CA ASN A 495 -17.00 -0.69 20.15
C ASN A 495 -16.03 -1.86 20.36
N LEU A 496 -15.78 -2.18 21.63
CA LEU A 496 -14.81 -3.17 22.04
C LEU A 496 -15.48 -4.41 22.62
N GLU A 497 -15.08 -5.60 22.19
CA GLU A 497 -15.65 -6.84 22.76
C GLU A 497 -15.16 -7.08 24.20
N ASN A 498 -13.88 -6.82 24.48
CA ASN A 498 -13.24 -7.25 25.72
C ASN A 498 -12.69 -6.08 26.56
N LEU A 499 -11.64 -5.41 26.09
CA LEU A 499 -10.85 -4.53 26.96
C LEU A 499 -10.49 -3.21 26.26
N LEU A 500 -10.71 -2.11 26.98
CA LEU A 500 -9.99 -0.86 26.79
C LEU A 500 -8.94 -0.73 27.90
N LEU A 501 -7.66 -0.70 27.53
CA LEU A 501 -6.54 -0.49 28.46
C LEU A 501 -5.82 0.83 28.15
N LEU A 502 -5.75 1.72 29.14
CA LEU A 502 -5.01 2.98 29.09
C LEU A 502 -3.80 2.92 30.02
N ARG A 503 -2.61 3.22 29.50
CA ARG A 503 -1.33 3.21 30.23
C ARG A 503 -0.51 4.45 29.91
N ASN A 504 0.32 4.87 30.86
CA ASN A 504 1.41 5.82 30.67
C ASN A 504 1.02 7.10 29.88
N HIS A 505 0.19 7.96 30.47
CA HIS A 505 -0.25 9.24 29.88
C HIS A 505 -0.98 9.08 28.54
N SER A 506 -1.80 8.03 28.40
CA SER A 506 -2.62 7.86 27.20
C SER A 506 -3.83 8.79 27.21
N LEU A 507 -4.28 9.21 26.03
CA LEU A 507 -5.35 10.21 25.89
C LEU A 507 -6.43 9.75 24.91
N ILE A 508 -7.70 9.91 25.29
CA ILE A 508 -8.85 9.90 24.39
C ILE A 508 -9.56 11.24 24.55
N SER A 509 -9.58 12.09 23.51
CA SER A 509 -10.12 13.45 23.63
C SER A 509 -11.04 13.87 22.49
N ALA A 510 -12.19 14.42 22.85
CA ALA A 510 -13.12 15.11 21.98
C ALA A 510 -13.31 16.58 22.44
N THR A 511 -12.28 17.15 23.09
CA THR A 511 -12.33 18.49 23.68
C THR A 511 -12.45 19.57 22.61
N SER A 512 -13.15 20.67 22.92
CA SER A 512 -13.19 21.86 22.08
C SER A 512 -12.80 23.15 22.81
N GLY A 513 -12.54 24.21 22.06
CA GLY A 513 -12.16 25.52 22.59
C GLY A 513 -10.68 25.63 22.94
N ILE A 514 -9.83 24.83 22.28
CA ILE A 514 -8.37 24.88 22.46
C ILE A 514 -7.86 26.31 22.19
N GLY A 515 -6.94 26.80 23.02
CA GLY A 515 -6.39 28.15 22.83
C GLY A 515 -7.35 29.30 23.16
N SER A 516 -8.33 29.04 24.04
CA SER A 516 -9.34 30.00 24.47
C SER A 516 -10.42 30.32 23.42
N GLY A 517 -10.62 29.41 22.46
CA GLY A 517 -11.68 29.51 21.46
C GLY A 517 -13.08 29.28 22.03
N PHE A 518 -14.10 29.72 21.29
CA PHE A 518 -15.49 29.34 21.56
C PHE A 518 -15.73 27.92 21.04
N GLY A 519 -16.40 27.02 21.76
CA GLY A 519 -16.65 25.68 21.22
C GLY A 519 -17.26 24.71 22.21
N ASP A 520 -18.06 23.78 21.69
CA ASP A 520 -18.74 22.74 22.47
C ASP A 520 -17.94 21.43 22.41
N GLY A 521 -17.81 20.73 23.53
CA GLY A 521 -17.17 19.40 23.57
C GLY A 521 -17.90 18.40 22.67
N GLY A 522 -17.13 17.51 22.05
CA GLY A 522 -17.66 16.39 21.26
C GLY A 522 -18.19 15.24 22.12
N ASN A 523 -18.66 14.18 21.49
CA ASN A 523 -19.20 13.01 22.21
C ASN A 523 -18.21 11.85 22.22
N ILE A 524 -18.09 11.16 23.34
CA ILE A 524 -17.30 9.94 23.46
C ILE A 524 -18.22 8.81 23.93
N ASN A 525 -18.39 7.78 23.09
CA ASN A 525 -19.13 6.57 23.42
C ASN A 525 -18.19 5.36 23.46
N ILE A 526 -18.14 4.67 24.59
CA ILE A 526 -17.27 3.50 24.80
C ILE A 526 -18.12 2.32 25.24
N ILE A 527 -18.07 1.24 24.47
CA ILE A 527 -18.67 -0.05 24.81
C ILE A 527 -17.53 -1.05 24.95
N ALA A 528 -17.37 -1.67 26.13
CA ALA A 528 -16.33 -2.66 26.39
C ALA A 528 -16.71 -3.56 27.57
N ASN A 529 -16.26 -4.82 27.63
CA ASN A 529 -16.46 -5.62 28.85
C ASN A 529 -15.76 -5.00 30.06
N PHE A 530 -14.55 -4.45 29.89
CA PHE A 530 -13.82 -3.74 30.93
C PHE A 530 -13.10 -2.50 30.39
N VAL A 531 -13.12 -1.43 31.18
CA VAL A 531 -12.28 -0.24 30.96
C VAL A 531 -11.28 -0.15 32.11
N VAL A 532 -9.99 -0.17 31.79
CA VAL A 532 -8.90 -0.28 32.77
C VAL A 532 -7.86 0.82 32.52
N SER A 533 -7.50 1.51 33.59
CA SER A 533 -6.35 2.41 33.68
C SER A 533 -5.59 2.19 34.99
N VAL A 534 -4.38 2.74 35.11
CA VAL A 534 -3.63 2.80 36.37
C VAL A 534 -3.75 4.20 36.95
N PRO A 535 -4.29 4.38 38.17
CA PRO A 535 -4.59 5.70 38.73
C PRO A 535 -3.45 6.71 38.64
N ARG A 536 -2.19 6.31 38.83
CA ARG A 536 -1.03 7.21 38.88
C ARG A 536 -0.28 7.33 37.54
N GLU A 537 -0.88 6.85 36.46
CA GLU A 537 -0.33 6.96 35.11
C GLU A 537 -1.01 8.05 34.27
N ASN A 538 -1.85 8.91 34.87
CA ASN A 538 -2.41 10.10 34.24
C ASN A 538 -2.98 9.86 32.83
N SER A 539 -3.75 8.78 32.66
CA SER A 539 -4.39 8.50 31.38
C SER A 539 -5.84 8.95 31.42
N ASP A 540 -6.23 9.73 30.42
CA ASP A 540 -7.40 10.60 30.53
C ASP A 540 -8.38 10.40 29.37
N ILE A 541 -9.68 10.56 29.67
CA ILE A 541 -10.78 10.59 28.71
C ILE A 541 -11.49 11.94 28.85
N THR A 542 -11.40 12.80 27.84
CA THR A 542 -11.80 14.20 27.96
C THR A 542 -12.74 14.64 26.85
N ALA A 543 -13.84 15.30 27.20
CA ALA A 543 -14.75 15.95 26.27
C ALA A 543 -15.06 17.37 26.75
N ASN A 544 -14.02 18.13 27.09
CA ASN A 544 -14.19 19.44 27.74
C ASN A 544 -14.55 20.53 26.73
N ALA A 545 -14.93 21.70 27.24
CA ALA A 545 -15.11 22.93 26.50
C ALA A 545 -14.45 24.12 27.23
N PHE A 546 -14.21 25.22 26.52
CA PHE A 546 -13.71 26.45 27.13
C PHE A 546 -14.82 27.48 27.40
N LEU A 547 -15.46 28.01 26.36
CA LEU A 547 -16.60 28.94 26.48
C LEU A 547 -17.97 28.29 26.19
N GLY A 548 -17.98 27.11 25.56
CA GLY A 548 -19.20 26.39 25.16
C GLY A 548 -19.64 25.36 26.19
N THR A 549 -20.42 24.38 25.76
CA THR A 549 -20.91 23.29 26.62
C THR A 549 -19.93 22.13 26.60
N GLY A 550 -19.60 21.56 27.77
CA GLY A 550 -18.88 20.30 27.84
C GLY A 550 -19.63 19.18 27.10
N GLY A 551 -18.90 18.21 26.58
CA GLY A 551 -19.43 17.13 25.77
C GLY A 551 -20.15 16.04 26.55
N ARG A 552 -20.57 14.99 25.84
CA ARG A 552 -21.15 13.79 26.47
C ARG A 552 -20.12 12.66 26.47
N ILE A 553 -19.86 12.09 27.64
CA ILE A 553 -19.09 10.84 27.77
C ILE A 553 -20.03 9.74 28.26
N GLU A 554 -20.25 8.74 27.43
CA GLU A 554 -21.04 7.55 27.77
C GLU A 554 -20.16 6.30 27.75
N ILE A 555 -20.10 5.59 28.88
CA ILE A 555 -19.33 4.35 29.01
C ILE A 555 -20.27 3.21 29.43
N THR A 556 -20.39 2.22 28.56
CA THR A 556 -21.13 0.98 28.79
C THR A 556 -20.17 -0.17 29.03
N THR A 557 -20.03 -0.62 30.28
CA THR A 557 -19.06 -1.67 30.66
C THR A 557 -19.44 -2.42 31.94
N ASN A 558 -18.84 -3.58 32.22
CA ASN A 558 -19.07 -4.28 33.49
C ASN A 558 -18.45 -3.49 34.66
N ALA A 559 -17.24 -2.95 34.45
CA ALA A 559 -16.53 -2.17 35.46
C ALA A 559 -15.50 -1.22 34.83
N ILE A 560 -15.32 -0.08 35.50
CA ILE A 560 -14.24 0.88 35.24
C ILE A 560 -13.22 0.75 36.37
N PHE A 561 -11.95 0.54 36.04
CA PHE A 561 -10.85 0.46 36.99
C PHE A 561 -9.84 1.59 36.75
N GLY A 562 -9.41 2.25 37.81
CA GLY A 562 -8.33 3.23 37.81
C GLY A 562 -8.69 4.65 37.38
N LEU A 563 -9.68 4.81 36.50
CA LEU A 563 -10.26 6.10 36.12
C LEU A 563 -11.26 6.59 37.17
N LYS A 564 -11.36 7.90 37.40
CA LYS A 564 -12.54 8.49 38.07
C LYS A 564 -12.97 9.77 37.37
N PHE A 565 -14.29 9.95 37.26
CA PHE A 565 -14.88 11.19 36.82
C PHE A 565 -14.57 12.34 37.81
N ARG A 566 -14.14 13.48 37.28
CA ARG A 566 -13.82 14.72 38.00
C ARG A 566 -14.16 15.93 37.12
N GLU A 567 -14.39 17.07 37.75
CA GLU A 567 -14.63 18.34 37.04
C GLU A 567 -13.35 18.93 36.45
N GLU A 568 -12.20 18.64 37.06
CA GLU A 568 -10.89 19.13 36.63
C GLU A 568 -9.90 17.97 36.49
N LEU A 569 -8.98 18.11 35.53
CA LEU A 569 -7.85 17.20 35.37
C LEU A 569 -6.92 17.28 36.59
N THR A 570 -6.44 16.12 37.02
CA THR A 570 -5.51 15.90 38.12
C THR A 570 -4.31 15.10 37.62
N PRO A 571 -3.24 14.95 38.41
CA PRO A 571 -2.14 14.02 38.07
C PRO A 571 -2.51 12.53 38.04
N PHE A 572 -3.80 12.20 38.16
CA PHE A 572 -4.33 10.84 38.15
C PHE A 572 -5.09 10.59 36.86
N SER A 573 -5.45 9.33 36.60
CA SER A 573 -6.27 8.98 35.44
C SER A 573 -7.71 9.45 35.62
N ASP A 574 -8.16 10.30 34.72
CA ASP A 574 -9.40 11.07 34.88
C ASP A 574 -10.38 10.90 33.71
N ILE A 575 -11.66 11.12 34.01
CA ILE A 575 -12.71 11.34 33.01
C ILE A 575 -13.26 12.74 33.25
N THR A 576 -13.23 13.60 32.24
CA THR A 576 -13.71 14.98 32.38
C THR A 576 -14.57 15.39 31.19
N ALA A 577 -15.68 16.08 31.44
CA ALA A 577 -16.54 16.64 30.41
C ALA A 577 -17.02 18.03 30.81
N SER A 578 -16.15 18.85 31.39
CA SER A 578 -16.50 20.14 32.00
C SER A 578 -16.33 21.31 31.04
N SER A 579 -16.77 22.50 31.45
CA SER A 579 -16.53 23.76 30.75
C SER A 579 -16.03 24.84 31.69
N GLU A 580 -14.94 25.54 31.31
CA GLU A 580 -14.33 26.59 32.14
C GLU A 580 -15.27 27.80 32.36
N PHE A 581 -15.87 28.29 31.28
CA PHE A 581 -16.72 29.49 31.27
C PHE A 581 -18.15 29.24 30.77
N GLY A 582 -18.45 28.02 30.32
CA GLY A 582 -19.77 27.63 29.85
C GLY A 582 -20.48 26.69 30.81
N THR A 583 -21.17 25.70 30.26
CA THR A 583 -21.90 24.69 31.05
C THR A 583 -21.18 23.35 30.99
N ASP A 584 -21.07 22.68 32.13
CA ASP A 584 -20.51 21.33 32.17
C ASP A 584 -21.36 20.36 31.33
N GLY A 585 -20.66 19.41 30.74
CA GLY A 585 -21.21 18.31 29.99
C GLY A 585 -21.72 17.19 30.89
N ILE A 586 -21.92 16.01 30.30
CA ILE A 586 -22.59 14.90 30.98
C ILE A 586 -21.73 13.65 30.90
N PHE A 587 -21.49 13.02 32.05
CA PHE A 587 -20.94 11.67 32.16
C PHE A 587 -22.04 10.66 32.49
N ILE A 588 -22.16 9.60 31.68
CA ILE A 588 -23.11 8.51 31.83
C ILE A 588 -22.34 7.19 31.96
N PHE A 589 -22.61 6.44 33.02
CA PHE A 589 -22.06 5.11 33.23
C PHE A 589 -23.18 4.06 33.23
N ASN A 590 -23.17 3.19 32.22
CA ASN A 590 -24.09 2.08 32.09
C ASN A 590 -23.38 0.77 32.42
N ARG A 591 -23.92 0.00 33.35
CA ARG A 591 -23.43 -1.37 33.60
C ARG A 591 -24.06 -2.31 32.59
N LEU A 592 -23.23 -3.07 31.87
CA LEU A 592 -23.71 -4.27 31.18
C LEU A 592 -24.32 -5.17 32.25
N SER A 593 -25.59 -5.57 32.07
CA SER A 593 -26.33 -6.31 33.09
C SER A 593 -25.64 -7.62 33.40
N LEU A 594 -24.90 -7.65 34.52
CA LEU A 594 -24.46 -8.88 35.17
C LEU A 594 -25.70 -9.58 35.73
N ASP A 595 -26.08 -10.70 35.13
CA ASP A 595 -27.05 -11.61 35.73
C ASP A 595 -26.41 -12.28 36.95
N ALA A 596 -26.57 -11.63 38.11
CA ALA A 596 -26.05 -12.09 39.40
C ALA A 596 -26.69 -13.42 39.86
N THR A 597 -27.69 -13.95 39.15
CA THR A 597 -28.30 -15.25 39.51
C THR A 597 -27.40 -16.44 39.17
N GLN A 598 -26.40 -16.27 38.30
CA GLN A 598 -25.40 -17.30 37.98
C GLN A 598 -24.39 -17.55 39.12
N GLY A 599 -24.32 -16.67 40.13
CA GLY A 599 -23.44 -16.79 41.30
C GLY A 599 -24.15 -17.19 42.61
N LEU A 600 -25.47 -17.37 42.59
CA LEU A 600 -26.24 -17.84 43.76
C LEU A 600 -26.09 -19.35 43.91
N ILE A 601 -24.93 -19.79 44.41
CA ILE A 601 -24.88 -21.07 45.11
C ILE A 601 -25.65 -20.83 46.41
N ASN A 602 -26.84 -21.42 46.55
CA ASN A 602 -27.49 -21.48 47.87
C ASN A 602 -26.51 -22.17 48.82
N LEU A 603 -25.99 -21.43 49.82
CA LEU A 603 -25.39 -22.09 50.96
C LEU A 603 -26.47 -22.99 51.57
N PRO A 604 -26.21 -24.28 51.81
CA PRO A 604 -27.17 -25.13 52.48
C PRO A 604 -27.56 -24.50 53.82
N GLU A 605 -28.84 -24.17 54.02
CA GLU A 605 -29.37 -23.67 55.30
C GLU A 605 -29.36 -24.74 56.40
N ILE A 606 -28.90 -25.95 56.10
CA ILE A 606 -28.63 -26.97 57.09
C ILE A 606 -27.20 -26.76 57.57
N LEU A 607 -27.05 -26.05 58.70
CA LEU A 607 -25.95 -26.29 59.61
C LEU A 607 -25.92 -27.79 59.89
N LEU A 608 -24.90 -28.48 59.38
CA LEU A 608 -24.70 -29.89 59.64
C LEU A 608 -24.49 -30.04 61.16
N ASP A 609 -25.51 -30.50 61.87
CA ASP A 609 -25.41 -30.83 63.29
C ASP A 609 -24.48 -32.04 63.44
N THR A 610 -23.20 -31.77 63.70
CA THR A 610 -22.17 -32.78 63.88
C THR A 610 -22.33 -33.59 65.16
N SER A 611 -23.35 -33.34 65.99
CA SER A 611 -23.59 -34.14 67.19
C SER A 611 -24.09 -35.57 66.93
N ASN A 612 -24.46 -35.90 65.68
CA ASN A 612 -24.85 -37.26 65.29
C ASN A 612 -24.04 -37.87 64.12
N ALA A 613 -23.01 -37.17 63.61
CA ALA A 613 -22.15 -37.65 62.51
C ALA A 613 -20.85 -38.34 62.98
N VAL A 614 -20.65 -38.48 64.29
CA VAL A 614 -19.62 -39.34 64.90
C VAL A 614 -20.30 -40.60 65.41
N GLY A 615 -19.82 -41.75 64.95
CA GLY A 615 -20.52 -43.04 64.99
C GLY A 615 -21.11 -43.44 66.34
N LYS A 616 -22.43 -43.65 66.37
CA LYS A 616 -23.07 -44.61 67.27
C LYS A 616 -22.72 -46.02 66.80
N GLY A 617 -21.62 -46.56 67.32
CA GLY A 617 -21.22 -47.95 67.11
C GLY A 617 -19.71 -48.15 67.09
N HIS A 618 -19.06 -48.03 68.25
CA HIS A 618 -17.70 -48.52 68.43
C HIS A 618 -17.72 -49.72 69.38
N CYS A 619 -17.17 -50.84 68.89
CA CYS A 619 -16.71 -52.03 69.62
C CYS A 619 -17.39 -52.29 70.98
N ALA A 620 -18.52 -53.00 70.93
CA ALA A 620 -19.11 -53.60 72.12
C ALA A 620 -18.12 -54.57 72.78
N LEU A 621 -18.03 -54.50 74.11
CA LEU A 621 -17.38 -55.50 74.95
C LEU A 621 -18.04 -56.87 74.73
N ILE A 622 -17.24 -57.88 74.36
CA ILE A 622 -17.63 -59.28 74.50
C ILE A 622 -16.62 -59.91 75.46
N ASP A 623 -17.10 -60.49 76.56
CA ASP A 623 -16.32 -61.17 77.60
C ASP A 623 -15.20 -60.35 78.27
N GLY A 624 -15.51 -59.09 78.64
CA GLY A 624 -14.81 -58.39 79.72
C GLY A 624 -13.37 -57.94 79.42
N LYS A 625 -12.94 -57.87 78.16
CA LYS A 625 -11.70 -57.19 77.75
C LYS A 625 -11.92 -56.23 76.59
N ILE A 626 -11.36 -55.03 76.70
CA ILE A 626 -11.37 -53.98 75.67
C ILE A 626 -10.37 -54.38 74.57
N GLY A 627 -10.88 -54.77 73.39
CA GLY A 627 -10.06 -54.94 72.18
C GLY A 627 -9.57 -53.58 71.68
N GLY A 628 -8.28 -53.52 71.32
CA GLY A 628 -7.51 -52.30 71.02
C GLY A 628 -8.23 -51.24 70.19
N GLY A 629 -8.01 -49.98 70.58
CA GLY A 629 -8.77 -48.80 70.14
C GLY A 629 -8.82 -48.56 68.63
N SER A 630 -9.84 -47.80 68.23
CA SER A 630 -10.08 -47.36 66.86
C SER A 630 -8.94 -46.45 66.37
N SER A 631 -8.38 -46.74 65.19
CA SER A 631 -7.43 -45.86 64.51
C SER A 631 -8.07 -45.22 63.27
N PHE A 632 -7.90 -43.92 63.12
CA PHE A 632 -8.26 -43.17 61.91
C PHE A 632 -7.04 -43.11 60.99
N ILE A 633 -7.16 -43.66 59.77
CA ILE A 633 -6.08 -43.64 58.78
C ILE A 633 -6.55 -42.89 57.54
N ILE A 634 -5.81 -41.84 57.17
CA ILE A 634 -5.99 -41.08 55.93
C ILE A 634 -5.06 -41.71 54.88
N THR A 635 -5.60 -42.44 53.90
CA THR A 635 -4.83 -42.93 52.74
C THR A 635 -5.01 -41.99 51.56
N GLY A 636 -4.25 -40.88 51.54
CA GLY A 636 -4.22 -39.95 50.42
C GLY A 636 -2.85 -39.30 50.31
N ARG A 637 -2.18 -39.45 49.15
CA ARG A 637 -0.93 -38.73 48.83
C ARG A 637 -1.31 -37.35 48.27
N GLY A 638 -1.59 -36.41 49.15
CA GLY A 638 -1.90 -35.03 48.78
C GLY A 638 -2.09 -34.21 50.05
N GLY A 639 -1.02 -33.59 50.52
CA GLY A 639 -1.09 -32.70 51.68
C GLY A 639 -2.02 -31.52 51.40
N PHE A 640 -2.73 -31.07 52.43
CA PHE A 640 -3.48 -29.82 52.40
C PHE A 640 -2.55 -28.64 52.00
N PRO A 641 -3.05 -27.63 51.27
CA PRO A 641 -2.31 -26.40 51.03
C PRO A 641 -1.90 -25.78 52.38
N ARG A 642 -0.63 -25.41 52.54
CA ARG A 642 -0.16 -24.75 53.75
C ARG A 642 -0.83 -23.38 53.90
N ASN A 643 -1.23 -23.07 55.12
CA ASN A 643 -1.71 -21.75 55.51
C ASN A 643 -0.55 -20.73 55.39
N PRO A 644 -0.77 -19.46 54.98
CA PRO A 644 0.32 -18.47 54.81
C PRO A 644 1.12 -18.18 56.09
N ASP A 645 0.63 -18.59 57.26
CA ASP A 645 1.25 -18.34 58.56
C ASP A 645 2.10 -19.52 59.10
N ASP A 646 2.25 -20.62 58.34
CA ASP A 646 3.02 -21.79 58.81
C ASP A 646 4.54 -21.58 58.66
N LEU A 647 5.26 -21.67 59.79
CA LEU A 647 6.71 -21.54 59.85
C LEU A 647 7.43 -22.71 59.14
N PHE A 648 8.40 -22.37 58.29
CA PHE A 648 9.18 -23.32 57.49
C PHE A 648 9.91 -24.36 58.37
N SER A 649 9.56 -25.64 58.20
CA SER A 649 10.37 -26.78 58.67
C SER A 649 10.91 -27.55 57.46
N ASN A 650 12.24 -27.65 57.38
CA ASN A 650 12.98 -28.43 56.38
C ASN A 650 12.98 -29.91 56.76
N HIS A 651 12.15 -30.71 56.11
CA HIS A 651 12.35 -32.16 56.00
C HIS A 651 11.99 -32.60 54.58
N ASN A 652 12.99 -32.91 53.77
CA ASN A 652 12.83 -33.59 52.48
C ASN A 652 12.78 -35.10 52.73
N PRO A 653 11.65 -35.80 52.51
CA PRO A 653 11.68 -37.24 52.45
C PRO A 653 12.29 -37.69 51.12
N ILE A 654 13.36 -38.48 51.19
CA ILE A 654 13.94 -39.20 50.05
C ILE A 654 12.93 -40.27 49.64
N VAL A 655 12.55 -40.30 48.36
CA VAL A 655 11.65 -41.31 47.80
C VAL A 655 12.49 -42.29 46.97
N GLU A 656 12.46 -43.57 47.32
CA GLU A 656 13.10 -44.64 46.53
C GLU A 656 12.35 -44.93 45.22
N TRP A 657 13.10 -45.24 44.16
CA TRP A 657 12.59 -45.47 42.82
C TRP A 657 12.01 -46.88 42.66
N LEU A 658 10.75 -46.95 42.19
CA LEU A 658 10.10 -48.21 41.84
C LEU A 658 10.31 -48.55 40.35
N THR A 659 10.86 -49.72 40.06
CA THR A 659 11.13 -50.22 38.70
C THR A 659 9.86 -50.78 38.03
N ARG A 660 9.66 -50.44 36.75
CA ARG A 660 8.56 -50.90 35.88
C ARG A 660 8.83 -52.30 35.32
N GLN A 661 7.82 -53.18 35.34
CA GLN A 661 7.77 -54.37 34.48
C GLN A 661 6.69 -54.22 33.38
N PRO A 662 6.85 -54.85 32.19
CA PRO A 662 6.07 -54.52 31.00
C PRO A 662 4.98 -55.55 30.61
N ASN A 663 3.98 -54.99 29.90
CA ASN A 663 3.02 -55.57 28.94
C ASN A 663 1.85 -56.43 29.44
N HIS A 664 0.62 -56.00 29.11
CA HIS A 664 -0.20 -56.61 28.04
C HIS A 664 -1.31 -55.65 27.54
N GLN A 665 -1.66 -55.85 26.26
CA GLN A 665 -2.64 -55.23 25.34
C GLN A 665 -4.05 -54.97 25.95
N THR A 666 -4.96 -54.09 25.49
CA THR A 666 -5.29 -53.48 24.18
C THR A 666 -6.38 -52.41 24.39
N GLN A 667 -6.62 -51.60 23.34
CA GLN A 667 -7.86 -50.88 22.98
C GLN A 667 -8.07 -49.39 23.36
N ALA A 668 -8.64 -48.70 22.38
CA ALA A 668 -8.74 -47.27 22.20
C ALA A 668 -9.70 -46.58 23.18
N PHE A 669 -9.30 -45.43 23.69
CA PHE A 669 -10.14 -44.52 24.46
C PHE A 669 -10.54 -43.31 23.60
N GLN A 670 -11.85 -43.14 23.42
CA GLN A 670 -12.44 -41.81 23.18
C GLN A 670 -12.44 -41.04 24.50
N PRO A 671 -12.10 -39.73 24.54
CA PRO A 671 -12.24 -38.94 25.75
C PRO A 671 -13.69 -38.45 25.88
N ASN A 672 -14.45 -39.06 26.79
CA ASN A 672 -15.57 -38.42 27.47
C ASN A 672 -15.02 -37.70 28.72
N PRO A 673 -15.65 -36.62 29.21
CA PRO A 673 -15.07 -35.69 30.17
C PRO A 673 -14.87 -36.33 31.56
N GLN A 674 -13.89 -35.78 32.29
CA GLN A 674 -13.40 -36.26 33.58
C GLN A 674 -14.51 -36.50 34.63
N PRO A 675 -14.45 -37.60 35.41
CA PRO A 675 -15.22 -37.72 36.64
C PRO A 675 -14.56 -36.90 37.75
N THR A 676 -15.40 -36.18 38.48
CA THR A 676 -15.06 -35.54 39.76
C THR A 676 -14.50 -36.57 40.77
N PRO A 677 -13.50 -36.23 41.60
CA PRO A 677 -12.97 -37.15 42.60
C PRO A 677 -13.99 -37.35 43.74
N ASP A 678 -14.55 -38.55 43.81
CA ASP A 678 -15.45 -39.01 44.87
C ASP A 678 -14.61 -39.42 46.09
N PHE A 679 -14.56 -38.60 47.14
CA PHE A 679 -13.90 -38.96 48.40
C PHE A 679 -14.74 -40.00 49.15
N ARG A 680 -14.23 -41.23 49.26
CA ARG A 680 -14.88 -42.28 50.08
C ARG A 680 -14.05 -42.60 51.31
N SER A 681 -14.63 -42.39 52.49
CA SER A 681 -14.11 -42.84 53.78
C SER A 681 -14.84 -44.11 54.23
N TYR A 682 -14.09 -45.11 54.69
CA TYR A 682 -14.63 -46.34 55.26
C TYR A 682 -13.92 -46.67 56.59
N ILE A 683 -14.67 -47.24 57.54
CA ILE A 683 -14.14 -47.75 58.81
C ILE A 683 -13.93 -49.26 58.66
N SER A 684 -12.70 -49.73 58.84
CA SER A 684 -12.36 -51.17 58.85
C SER A 684 -12.05 -51.63 60.26
N CYS A 685 -12.69 -52.70 60.72
CA CYS A 685 -12.42 -53.33 62.00
C CYS A 685 -11.47 -54.52 61.78
N ASN A 686 -10.20 -54.38 62.16
CA ASN A 686 -9.25 -55.48 62.16
C ASN A 686 -8.93 -55.86 63.61
N GLY A 687 -9.37 -57.06 64.03
CA GLY A 687 -8.87 -57.71 65.24
C GLY A 687 -7.50 -58.34 64.97
N LEU A 688 -6.75 -58.57 66.06
CA LEU A 688 -5.40 -59.17 66.09
C LEU A 688 -5.18 -60.32 65.09
#